data_AF-A0A1G8PP22-F1
#
_entry.id   AF-A0A1G8PP22-F1
#
_cell.length_a   1.000
_cell.length_b   1.000
_cell.length_c   1.000
_cell.angle_alpha   90.00
_cell.angle_beta   90.00
_cell.angle_gamma   90.00
#
_symmetry.space_group_name_H-M   'P 1'
#
loop_
_entity.id
_entity.type
_entity.pdbx_description
1 polymer ?
#
loop_
_entity_poly.entity_id
_entity_poly.type
_entity_poly.pdbx_seq_one_letter_code
_entity_poly.pdbx_strand_id
1 'polypeptide(L)'
;MSARLAPVRIAVVLALLVGLLVAAVSSPGSASAVTPTGLLPAGSTLLAGQSLSSPNSRFVLSMQGDGNLVIYDFFHRPMWASNTSGKGVSHLVVQTDGNLVIYNAKGATWNTRTKSAPGELAMQSDGNLILLNAAGAPTWASHTALPLGSTSNPNPTAVPATPANRSVLQVGDTLTSGQGISSPDGRYSAIMQPDGNFVVYGPFSNVMWMSNAGGRPGARLVLQGDGNLVEYSPANIPLFFTATSAGAVLVMQSDGHLVLYSSTYVPLWYVGAGSPSPAPKLNRGETLAVNQTLSSPSGAYRLVQQSDGNLVTYNRSNVAVWSSRTSGSPGATATLDSSGDFVVKDTTGANLFMSYTSSAAYLTLLDTGNLVVALGSGALVWASQGQVRPMPAFLSNAAVQTTVPPTSVSRYVRNVTGASSDVTYWYARGATDAAANASGHQYVSLLDIGAQTTTGVLLSAIAAYVSYPKLVLAMNAYVDGYASKRKANAPVVIALGTNNDSTSLSATIGRLWSRQVVNPVAVHAAGISGITIAGANDIEPGFRGSPSSTKAWLSGYLASTGQPFVFNGSADGCSWTVAVSHCNNGWTSMDLYQLSTGMAPGQMLSLPQIYNSTMPKQWKYISLTGIAYGQPKVNFGGALTERSACDIAGPCASPATATAWSNLWAQLISDPRTKPTTLPWATDLTIN
;
A
#
# COMPACT_ATOMS: atom_id res chain seq x y z
N MET A 1 -3.36 -6.04 73.51
CA MET A 1 -2.05 -5.74 74.13
C MET A 1 -0.97 -6.51 73.39
N SER A 2 0.03 -5.76 72.94
CA SER A 2 1.43 -6.15 72.71
C SER A 2 1.78 -7.30 71.76
N ALA A 3 2.31 -6.83 70.63
CA ALA A 3 3.33 -7.43 69.79
C ALA A 3 4.55 -8.01 70.54
N ARG A 4 5.44 -8.64 69.73
CA ARG A 4 6.89 -8.95 69.91
C ARG A 4 7.16 -10.44 70.18
N LEU A 5 8.16 -11.12 69.60
CA LEU A 5 9.38 -10.76 68.87
C LEU A 5 9.89 -12.03 68.13
N ALA A 6 10.59 -11.85 67.02
CA ALA A 6 11.39 -12.89 66.34
C ALA A 6 12.74 -13.14 67.07
N PRO A 7 13.48 -14.22 66.73
CA PRO A 7 14.70 -14.01 65.93
C PRO A 7 15.05 -15.09 64.87
N VAL A 8 15.40 -14.61 63.66
CA VAL A 8 16.64 -14.83 62.84
C VAL A 8 17.21 -16.24 62.55
N ARG A 9 17.09 -16.62 61.24
CA ARG A 9 18.02 -17.24 60.23
C ARG A 9 18.68 -18.62 60.52
N ILE A 10 18.76 -19.59 59.59
CA ILE A 10 19.40 -19.60 58.25
C ILE A 10 18.74 -20.67 57.32
N ALA A 11 18.79 -20.43 56.00
CA ALA A 11 18.21 -21.15 54.84
C ALA A 11 18.84 -22.55 54.54
N VAL A 12 18.30 -23.48 53.74
CA VAL A 12 18.04 -23.46 52.27
C VAL A 12 17.28 -24.74 51.79
N VAL A 13 16.19 -24.52 51.00
CA VAL A 13 15.64 -25.21 49.77
C VAL A 13 15.19 -26.69 49.81
N LEU A 14 13.87 -27.01 49.73
CA LEU A 14 12.91 -27.17 48.58
C LEU A 14 13.13 -28.44 47.72
N ALA A 15 12.15 -29.30 47.36
CA ALA A 15 10.77 -29.06 46.94
C ALA A 15 9.79 -30.24 47.23
N LEU A 16 8.47 -29.98 47.17
CA LEU A 16 7.35 -30.84 47.57
C LEU A 16 6.44 -31.27 46.39
N LEU A 17 5.81 -32.43 46.60
CA LEU A 17 4.93 -33.27 45.78
C LEU A 17 3.44 -32.83 45.71
N VAL A 18 2.67 -33.68 44.99
CA VAL A 18 1.23 -34.05 45.11
C VAL A 18 0.31 -33.42 44.03
N GLY A 19 -0.60 -34.10 43.31
CA GLY A 19 -1.10 -35.49 43.28
C GLY A 19 -2.63 -35.54 43.00
N LEU A 20 -3.05 -36.30 41.94
CA LEU A 20 -4.33 -37.02 41.65
C LEU A 20 -5.72 -36.30 41.83
N LEU A 21 -6.83 -36.49 41.08
CA LEU A 21 -7.42 -37.67 40.39
C LEU A 21 -8.66 -37.28 39.49
N VAL A 22 -9.00 -38.17 38.54
CA VAL A 22 -10.29 -38.49 37.83
C VAL A 22 -10.70 -37.75 36.52
N ALA A 23 -11.11 -38.58 35.56
CA ALA A 23 -11.33 -38.41 34.13
C ALA A 23 -12.65 -37.75 33.69
N ALA A 24 -12.58 -37.06 32.54
CA ALA A 24 -13.69 -36.83 31.62
C ALA A 24 -13.19 -36.99 30.17
N VAL A 25 -13.97 -37.70 29.35
CA VAL A 25 -13.73 -37.94 27.93
C VAL A 25 -13.80 -36.62 27.17
N SER A 26 -12.67 -36.15 26.63
CA SER A 26 -12.61 -35.02 25.71
C SER A 26 -12.54 -35.53 24.27
N SER A 27 -13.49 -35.06 23.48
CA SER A 27 -13.45 -34.96 22.01
C SER A 27 -12.06 -34.47 21.55
N PRO A 28 -11.55 -34.87 20.38
CA PRO A 28 -10.28 -34.36 19.90
C PRO A 28 -10.43 -32.85 19.68
N GLY A 29 -9.84 -32.08 20.59
CA GLY A 29 -9.62 -30.66 20.39
C GLY A 29 -8.78 -30.51 19.14
N SER A 30 -9.22 -29.63 18.24
CA SER A 30 -8.40 -29.11 17.17
C SER A 30 -7.14 -28.51 17.79
N ALA A 31 -6.07 -29.31 17.83
CA ALA A 31 -4.74 -28.77 17.97
C ALA A 31 -4.54 -27.85 16.77
N SER A 32 -4.36 -26.55 17.03
CA SER A 32 -3.56 -25.73 16.12
C SER A 32 -2.25 -26.47 15.96
N ALA A 33 -2.09 -27.17 14.83
CA ALA A 33 -0.82 -27.80 14.51
C ALA A 33 0.21 -26.67 14.45
N VAL A 34 1.14 -26.70 15.40
CA VAL A 34 2.40 -25.98 15.31
C VAL A 34 2.96 -26.30 13.92
N THR A 35 3.07 -25.31 13.06
CA THR A 35 3.79 -25.45 11.78
C THR A 35 5.17 -26.02 12.10
N PRO A 36 5.55 -27.19 11.58
CA PRO A 36 6.88 -27.73 11.81
C PRO A 36 7.92 -26.71 11.32
N THR A 37 8.96 -26.49 12.12
CA THR A 37 10.10 -25.67 11.74
C THR A 37 10.85 -26.37 10.60
N GLY A 38 10.63 -25.96 9.35
CA GLY A 38 11.43 -26.31 8.18
C GLY A 38 11.50 -27.77 7.74
N LEU A 39 11.05 -28.74 8.54
CA LEU A 39 11.30 -30.17 8.33
C LEU A 39 10.00 -30.99 8.37
N LEU A 40 9.91 -31.99 7.50
CA LEU A 40 8.82 -32.95 7.43
C LEU A 40 9.39 -34.39 7.28
N PRO A 41 9.38 -35.22 8.35
CA PRO A 41 10.00 -36.55 8.34
C PRO A 41 9.32 -37.56 7.40
N ALA A 42 10.02 -38.62 6.98
CA ALA A 42 9.41 -39.73 6.25
C ALA A 42 8.23 -40.38 7.01
N GLY A 43 7.21 -40.80 6.26
CA GLY A 43 5.91 -41.22 6.76
C GLY A 43 4.93 -40.08 7.02
N SER A 44 5.39 -38.83 7.02
CA SER A 44 4.54 -37.65 7.27
C SER A 44 3.76 -37.22 6.03
N THR A 45 2.62 -36.57 6.28
CA THR A 45 1.71 -36.06 5.27
C THR A 45 1.49 -34.56 5.46
N LEU A 46 1.50 -33.80 4.36
CA LEU A 46 1.09 -32.40 4.31
C LEU A 46 -0.23 -32.31 3.52
N LEU A 47 -1.34 -32.06 4.22
CA LEU A 47 -2.68 -32.00 3.64
C LEU A 47 -2.90 -30.69 2.86
N ALA A 48 -3.85 -30.69 1.92
CA ALA A 48 -4.32 -29.47 1.29
C ALA A 48 -4.79 -28.44 2.34
N GLY A 49 -4.33 -27.20 2.20
CA GLY A 49 -4.47 -26.11 3.16
C GLY A 49 -3.32 -25.98 4.17
N GLN A 50 -2.41 -26.96 4.27
CA GLN A 50 -1.28 -26.92 5.19
C GLN A 50 0.00 -26.38 4.54
N SER A 51 0.95 -25.95 5.37
CA SER A 51 2.22 -25.40 4.94
C SER A 51 3.39 -25.82 5.84
N LEU A 52 4.60 -25.64 5.31
CA LEU A 52 5.87 -25.80 5.99
C LEU A 52 6.70 -24.53 5.79
N SER A 53 7.11 -23.87 6.87
CA SER A 53 7.89 -22.63 6.81
C SER A 53 9.38 -22.90 7.00
N SER A 54 10.24 -22.20 6.26
CA SER A 54 11.69 -22.27 6.47
C SER A 54 12.06 -21.80 7.88
N PRO A 55 13.19 -22.26 8.47
CA PRO A 55 13.61 -21.87 9.82
C PRO A 55 13.77 -20.36 10.04
N ASN A 56 14.06 -19.60 8.98
CA ASN A 56 14.14 -18.14 9.02
C ASN A 56 12.83 -17.41 8.67
N SER A 57 11.73 -18.16 8.49
CA SER A 57 10.39 -17.66 8.12
C SER A 57 10.32 -16.88 6.81
N ARG A 58 11.35 -16.98 5.96
CA ARG A 58 11.42 -16.26 4.68
C ARG A 58 10.80 -17.02 3.52
N PHE A 59 10.54 -18.31 3.68
CA PHE A 59 9.98 -19.15 2.63
C PHE A 59 8.92 -20.08 3.19
N VAL A 60 7.89 -20.35 2.40
CA VAL A 60 6.79 -21.23 2.79
C VAL A 60 6.49 -22.20 1.65
N LEU A 61 6.61 -23.50 1.91
CA LEU A 61 6.02 -24.54 1.07
C LEU A 61 4.54 -24.67 1.46
N SER A 62 3.62 -24.46 0.52
CA SER A 62 2.18 -24.55 0.74
C SER A 62 1.55 -25.61 -0.15
N MET A 63 0.88 -26.59 0.44
CA MET A 63 -0.02 -27.50 -0.27
C MET A 63 -1.39 -26.80 -0.31
N GLN A 64 -1.70 -26.14 -1.42
CA GLN A 64 -2.85 -25.25 -1.53
C GLN A 64 -4.18 -26.01 -1.59
N GLY A 65 -5.28 -25.31 -1.25
CA GLY A 65 -6.63 -25.87 -1.31
C GLY A 65 -7.12 -26.18 -2.73
N ASP A 66 -6.49 -25.60 -3.76
CA ASP A 66 -6.76 -25.91 -5.16
C ASP A 66 -6.01 -27.16 -5.67
N GLY A 67 -5.19 -27.79 -4.80
CA GLY A 67 -4.41 -28.97 -5.12
C GLY A 67 -3.02 -28.69 -5.71
N ASN A 68 -2.54 -27.45 -5.70
CA ASN A 68 -1.18 -27.10 -6.14
C ASN A 68 -0.18 -27.06 -4.96
N LEU A 69 1.02 -27.61 -5.13
CA LEU A 69 2.11 -27.46 -4.16
C LEU A 69 3.02 -26.32 -4.63
N VAL A 70 3.18 -25.28 -3.82
CA VAL A 70 3.86 -24.03 -4.23
C VAL A 70 4.85 -23.58 -3.15
N ILE A 71 6.04 -23.15 -3.57
CA ILE A 71 7.01 -22.46 -2.71
C ILE A 71 6.78 -20.96 -2.85
N TYR A 72 6.61 -20.27 -1.74
CA TYR A 72 6.48 -18.82 -1.67
C TYR A 72 7.69 -18.19 -1.00
N ASP A 73 8.07 -17.00 -1.47
CA ASP A 73 8.99 -16.12 -0.72
C ASP A 73 8.26 -15.34 0.39
N PHE A 74 9.03 -14.55 1.14
CA PHE A 74 8.54 -13.72 2.26
C PHE A 74 7.49 -12.68 1.83
N PHE A 75 7.45 -12.34 0.54
CA PHE A 75 6.47 -11.42 -0.03
C PHE A 75 5.25 -12.15 -0.62
N HIS A 76 5.10 -13.44 -0.33
CA HIS A 76 4.07 -14.33 -0.89
C HIS A 76 4.08 -14.43 -2.42
N ARG A 77 5.26 -14.32 -3.05
CA ARG A 77 5.43 -14.55 -4.49
C ARG A 77 5.77 -16.02 -4.77
N PRO A 78 5.10 -16.67 -5.74
CA PRO A 78 5.37 -18.07 -6.04
C PRO A 78 6.71 -18.21 -6.75
N MET A 79 7.63 -19.00 -6.16
CA MET A 79 8.97 -19.28 -6.69
C MET A 79 9.00 -20.57 -7.52
N TRP A 80 8.16 -21.55 -7.17
CA TRP A 80 8.02 -22.83 -7.88
C TRP A 80 6.64 -23.43 -7.59
N ALA A 81 6.12 -24.21 -8.53
CA ALA A 81 4.85 -24.92 -8.38
C ALA A 81 4.89 -26.33 -9.01
N SER A 82 4.15 -27.28 -8.42
CA SER A 82 4.00 -28.65 -8.95
C SER A 82 3.10 -28.74 -10.19
N ASN A 83 2.35 -27.69 -10.51
CA ASN A 83 1.36 -27.64 -11.59
C ASN A 83 0.30 -28.76 -11.47
N THR A 84 -0.16 -28.99 -10.23
CA THR A 84 -1.22 -29.97 -9.92
C THR A 84 -2.56 -29.32 -9.58
N SER A 85 -2.67 -28.00 -9.73
CA SER A 85 -3.92 -27.23 -9.56
C SER A 85 -5.07 -27.86 -10.36
N GLY A 86 -6.23 -28.01 -9.73
CA GLY A 86 -7.44 -28.55 -10.34
C GLY A 86 -7.45 -30.07 -10.56
N LYS A 87 -6.40 -30.81 -10.16
CA LYS A 87 -6.32 -32.28 -10.34
C LYS A 87 -6.90 -33.10 -9.17
N GLY A 88 -7.70 -32.46 -8.31
CA GLY A 88 -8.34 -33.10 -7.15
C GLY A 88 -7.36 -33.64 -6.11
N VAL A 89 -6.16 -33.04 -6.05
CA VAL A 89 -5.11 -33.43 -5.11
C VAL A 89 -5.56 -33.14 -3.68
N SER A 90 -5.26 -34.06 -2.78
CA SER A 90 -5.64 -33.96 -1.37
C SER A 90 -4.45 -33.77 -0.43
N HIS A 91 -3.26 -34.27 -0.78
CA HIS A 91 -2.10 -34.23 0.10
C HIS A 91 -0.77 -34.56 -0.62
N LEU A 92 0.33 -34.20 0.04
CA LEU A 92 1.71 -34.57 -0.24
C LEU A 92 2.18 -35.58 0.83
N VAL A 93 2.89 -36.64 0.43
CA VAL A 93 3.48 -37.63 1.34
C VAL A 93 4.99 -37.70 1.12
N VAL A 94 5.77 -37.64 2.20
CA VAL A 94 7.17 -38.08 2.22
C VAL A 94 7.15 -39.58 2.51
N GLN A 95 7.26 -40.41 1.48
CA GLN A 95 7.07 -41.86 1.64
C GLN A 95 8.27 -42.52 2.33
N THR A 96 8.00 -43.66 2.98
CA THR A 96 9.04 -44.44 3.69
C THR A 96 10.01 -45.18 2.75
N ASP A 97 9.78 -45.11 1.44
CA ASP A 97 10.66 -45.62 0.38
C ASP A 97 11.57 -44.54 -0.25
N GLY A 98 11.56 -43.33 0.32
CA GLY A 98 12.38 -42.20 -0.13
C GLY A 98 11.83 -41.45 -1.33
N ASN A 99 10.55 -41.63 -1.68
CA ASN A 99 9.86 -40.87 -2.72
C ASN A 99 9.01 -39.73 -2.12
N LEU A 100 8.93 -38.59 -2.80
CA LEU A 100 8.01 -37.50 -2.45
C LEU A 100 6.86 -37.51 -3.45
N VAL A 101 5.63 -37.73 -2.98
CA VAL A 101 4.48 -38.01 -3.86
C VAL A 101 3.28 -37.15 -3.50
N ILE A 102 2.66 -36.56 -4.54
CA ILE A 102 1.40 -35.84 -4.44
C ILE A 102 0.27 -36.77 -4.87
N TYR A 103 -0.75 -36.93 -4.03
CA TYR A 103 -1.87 -37.87 -4.25
C TYR A 103 -3.21 -37.16 -4.45
N ASN A 104 -4.02 -37.70 -5.36
CA ASN A 104 -5.46 -37.49 -5.40
C ASN A 104 -6.19 -38.79 -5.05
N ALA A 105 -7.53 -38.77 -5.04
CA ALA A 105 -8.35 -39.95 -4.75
C ALA A 105 -8.17 -41.12 -5.74
N LYS A 106 -7.58 -40.88 -6.92
CA LYS A 106 -7.34 -41.88 -7.97
C LYS A 106 -5.91 -42.44 -7.96
N GLY A 107 -5.00 -41.87 -7.16
CA GLY A 107 -3.60 -42.29 -7.07
C GLY A 107 -2.60 -41.14 -7.13
N ALA A 108 -1.35 -41.47 -7.45
CA ALA A 108 -0.25 -40.51 -7.50
C ALA A 108 -0.36 -39.59 -8.73
N THR A 109 -0.31 -38.27 -8.51
CA THR A 109 -0.48 -37.24 -9.53
C THR A 109 0.86 -36.61 -9.95
N TRP A 110 1.83 -36.60 -9.03
CA TRP A 110 3.21 -36.15 -9.26
C TRP A 110 4.13 -36.85 -8.27
N ASN A 111 5.38 -37.11 -8.64
CA ASN A 111 6.39 -37.63 -7.73
C ASN A 111 7.81 -37.25 -8.17
N THR A 112 8.76 -37.30 -7.24
CA THR A 112 10.19 -37.04 -7.50
C THR A 112 10.91 -38.18 -8.21
N ARG A 113 10.30 -39.37 -8.30
CA ARG A 113 10.88 -40.61 -8.86
C ARG A 113 12.17 -41.04 -8.15
N THR A 114 12.33 -40.68 -6.90
CA THR A 114 13.48 -41.07 -6.07
C THR A 114 13.21 -42.41 -5.39
N LYS A 115 14.26 -43.21 -5.16
CA LYS A 115 14.22 -44.47 -4.40
C LYS A 115 15.47 -44.56 -3.52
N SER A 116 15.30 -44.44 -2.22
CA SER A 116 16.39 -44.50 -1.23
C SER A 116 15.86 -44.81 0.17
N ALA A 117 16.74 -45.11 1.14
CA ALA A 117 16.33 -45.25 2.54
C ALA A 117 15.62 -43.98 3.06
N PRO A 118 14.57 -44.09 3.91
CA PRO A 118 13.69 -42.99 4.29
C PRO A 118 14.41 -41.89 5.07
N GLY A 119 14.27 -40.63 4.66
CA GLY A 119 14.80 -39.47 5.38
C GLY A 119 13.74 -38.43 5.68
N GLU A 120 13.85 -37.23 5.11
CA GLU A 120 12.99 -36.09 5.42
C GLU A 120 12.94 -35.05 4.28
N LEU A 121 11.87 -34.25 4.24
CA LEU A 121 11.75 -33.08 3.36
C LEU A 121 12.09 -31.81 4.16
N ALA A 122 12.98 -30.98 3.62
CA ALA A 122 13.46 -29.77 4.27
C ALA A 122 13.23 -28.52 3.42
N MET A 123 12.45 -27.56 3.93
CA MET A 123 12.35 -26.20 3.41
C MET A 123 13.47 -25.35 4.01
N GLN A 124 14.51 -25.08 3.23
CA GLN A 124 15.73 -24.44 3.71
C GLN A 124 15.61 -22.91 3.76
N SER A 125 16.48 -22.30 4.56
CA SER A 125 16.56 -20.84 4.75
C SER A 125 17.02 -20.06 3.51
N ASP A 126 17.52 -20.74 2.49
CA ASP A 126 17.92 -20.18 1.19
C ASP A 126 16.81 -20.24 0.12
N GLY A 127 15.65 -20.83 0.45
CA GLY A 127 14.54 -20.99 -0.47
C GLY A 127 14.58 -22.28 -1.29
N ASN A 128 15.54 -23.19 -1.07
CA ASN A 128 15.55 -24.52 -1.66
C ASN A 128 14.68 -25.50 -0.85
N LEU A 129 13.98 -26.39 -1.55
CA LEU A 129 13.29 -27.53 -0.95
C LEU A 129 14.07 -28.79 -1.30
N ILE A 130 14.58 -29.51 -0.30
CA ILE A 130 15.40 -30.71 -0.50
C ILE A 130 14.73 -31.94 0.13
N LEU A 131 14.77 -33.07 -0.59
CA LEU A 131 14.45 -34.38 -0.04
C LEU A 131 15.76 -35.11 0.34
N LEU A 132 15.92 -35.42 1.62
CA LEU A 132 17.09 -36.11 2.19
C LEU A 132 16.77 -37.59 2.41
N ASN A 133 17.78 -38.46 2.31
CA ASN A 133 17.69 -39.86 2.75
C ASN A 133 18.04 -40.00 4.24
N ALA A 134 17.92 -41.22 4.81
CA ALA A 134 18.21 -41.51 6.22
C ALA A 134 19.63 -41.10 6.68
N ALA A 135 20.58 -41.03 5.75
CA ALA A 135 21.97 -40.64 6.00
C ALA A 135 22.21 -39.13 5.87
N GLY A 136 21.16 -38.34 5.62
CA GLY A 136 21.23 -36.89 5.45
C GLY A 136 21.75 -36.44 4.09
N ALA A 137 21.81 -37.31 3.08
CA ALA A 137 22.23 -36.95 1.73
C ALA A 137 21.03 -36.52 0.85
N PRO A 138 21.16 -35.45 0.04
CA PRO A 138 20.10 -34.99 -0.85
C PRO A 138 19.87 -35.96 -2.00
N THR A 139 18.61 -36.31 -2.22
CA THR A 139 18.17 -37.20 -3.32
C THR A 139 17.36 -36.46 -4.37
N TRP A 140 16.80 -35.31 -4.02
CA TRP A 140 16.10 -34.39 -4.93
C TRP A 140 16.12 -32.95 -4.38
N ALA A 141 16.06 -31.96 -5.26
CA ALA A 141 15.94 -30.55 -4.91
C ALA A 141 15.00 -29.78 -5.87
N SER A 142 14.34 -28.71 -5.38
CA SER A 142 13.52 -27.82 -6.20
C SER A 142 14.33 -26.84 -7.06
N HIS A 143 15.62 -26.66 -6.77
CA HIS A 143 16.52 -25.68 -7.42
C HIS A 143 16.03 -24.23 -7.32
N THR A 144 15.27 -23.93 -6.27
CA THR A 144 14.78 -22.58 -5.95
C THR A 144 15.69 -21.85 -4.98
N ALA A 145 16.85 -22.44 -4.66
CA ALA A 145 17.87 -21.82 -3.85
C ALA A 145 18.22 -20.44 -4.42
N LEU A 146 17.90 -19.38 -3.66
CA LEU A 146 18.53 -18.10 -3.89
C LEU A 146 20.00 -18.25 -3.48
N PRO A 147 20.98 -17.87 -4.30
CA PRO A 147 22.35 -18.32 -4.10
C PRO A 147 22.92 -17.94 -2.72
N LEU A 148 23.05 -18.93 -1.82
CA LEU A 148 23.99 -18.94 -0.70
C LEU A 148 24.91 -20.14 -0.93
N GLY A 149 26.21 -19.91 -1.18
CA GLY A 149 27.11 -20.96 -1.68
C GLY A 149 27.47 -22.06 -0.68
N SER A 150 27.74 -23.27 -1.19
CA SER A 150 28.84 -24.14 -0.72
C SER A 150 29.15 -25.33 -1.68
N THR A 151 30.36 -25.27 -2.26
CA THR A 151 31.33 -26.34 -2.62
C THR A 151 30.91 -27.68 -3.29
N SER A 152 31.20 -27.84 -4.59
CA SER A 152 32.07 -28.93 -5.14
C SER A 152 32.37 -28.81 -6.66
N ASN A 153 33.68 -28.95 -6.96
CA ASN A 153 34.55 -28.96 -8.17
C ASN A 153 34.16 -29.90 -9.37
N PRO A 154 34.81 -29.97 -10.58
CA PRO A 154 35.79 -29.14 -11.35
C PRO A 154 35.40 -28.76 -12.83
N ASN A 155 36.25 -27.90 -13.42
CA ASN A 155 36.39 -27.30 -14.79
C ASN A 155 36.48 -28.29 -16.00
N PRO A 156 36.71 -27.90 -17.30
CA PRO A 156 36.37 -26.72 -18.16
C PRO A 156 35.66 -27.10 -19.50
N THR A 157 35.02 -26.14 -20.20
CA THR A 157 35.31 -25.76 -21.63
C THR A 157 34.24 -24.84 -22.26
N ALA A 158 34.71 -23.90 -23.09
CA ALA A 158 34.03 -23.13 -24.17
C ALA A 158 33.25 -21.81 -23.86
N VAL A 159 34.00 -20.70 -23.95
CA VAL A 159 33.83 -19.34 -24.55
C VAL A 159 32.54 -19.04 -25.39
N PRO A 160 32.22 -17.75 -25.76
CA PRO A 160 31.68 -16.61 -25.01
C PRO A 160 30.34 -16.05 -25.58
N ALA A 161 29.52 -15.33 -24.78
CA ALA A 161 28.54 -14.36 -25.34
C ALA A 161 28.03 -13.34 -24.29
N THR A 162 28.30 -12.04 -24.51
CA THR A 162 27.59 -10.82 -24.04
C THR A 162 27.30 -10.62 -22.53
N PRO A 163 27.32 -9.36 -22.01
CA PRO A 163 27.48 -9.13 -20.57
C PRO A 163 26.24 -9.58 -19.80
N ALA A 164 26.36 -10.73 -19.12
CA ALA A 164 25.36 -11.25 -18.22
C ALA A 164 25.07 -10.21 -17.12
N ASN A 165 23.80 -9.81 -17.00
CA ASN A 165 23.27 -9.07 -15.86
C ASN A 165 23.42 -9.95 -14.61
N ARG A 166 24.59 -9.91 -13.99
CA ARG A 166 24.84 -10.56 -12.70
C ARG A 166 24.17 -9.72 -11.61
N SER A 167 23.47 -10.33 -10.65
CA SER A 167 22.90 -9.59 -9.51
C SER A 167 23.86 -9.52 -8.31
N VAL A 168 24.96 -10.28 -8.36
CA VAL A 168 25.95 -10.40 -7.28
C VAL A 168 27.36 -10.58 -7.84
N LEU A 169 28.35 -10.22 -7.04
CA LEU A 169 29.77 -10.46 -7.28
C LEU A 169 30.34 -11.27 -6.11
N GLN A 170 30.98 -12.40 -6.38
CA GLN A 170 31.51 -13.32 -5.36
C GLN A 170 33.02 -13.19 -5.23
N VAL A 171 33.58 -13.76 -4.16
CA VAL A 171 35.04 -13.86 -4.00
C VAL A 171 35.67 -14.52 -5.24
N GLY A 172 36.70 -13.87 -5.79
CA GLY A 172 37.40 -14.25 -7.01
C GLY A 172 36.87 -13.57 -8.28
N ASP A 173 35.67 -12.99 -8.24
CA ASP A 173 35.13 -12.27 -9.40
C ASP A 173 35.84 -10.93 -9.61
N THR A 174 35.88 -10.51 -10.87
CA THR A 174 36.41 -9.23 -11.32
C THR A 174 35.41 -8.55 -12.25
N LEU A 175 35.13 -7.25 -12.05
CA LEU A 175 34.47 -6.39 -13.02
C LEU A 175 35.51 -5.59 -13.77
N THR A 176 35.51 -5.71 -15.10
CA THR A 176 36.30 -4.88 -16.00
C THR A 176 35.42 -3.80 -16.66
N SER A 177 36.04 -2.86 -17.36
CA SER A 177 35.36 -1.79 -18.11
C SER A 177 34.04 -2.22 -18.77
N GLY A 178 32.95 -1.51 -18.43
CA GLY A 178 31.60 -1.72 -18.92
C GLY A 178 30.80 -2.82 -18.21
N GLN A 179 31.42 -3.60 -17.32
CA GLN A 179 30.76 -4.65 -16.55
C GLN A 179 30.18 -4.09 -15.26
N GLY A 180 29.12 -4.73 -14.77
CA GLY A 180 28.45 -4.32 -13.54
C GLY A 180 27.55 -5.41 -12.97
N ILE A 181 26.95 -5.09 -11.84
CA ILE A 181 25.89 -5.87 -11.23
C ILE A 181 24.62 -5.04 -11.05
N SER A 182 23.45 -5.66 -11.22
CA SER A 182 22.15 -4.97 -11.19
C SER A 182 21.27 -5.51 -10.07
N SER A 183 20.45 -4.66 -9.46
CA SER A 183 19.47 -5.10 -8.47
C SER A 183 18.45 -6.06 -9.09
N PRO A 184 17.88 -7.02 -8.32
CA PRO A 184 16.92 -8.00 -8.86
C PRO A 184 15.67 -7.41 -9.52
N ASP A 185 15.30 -6.18 -9.17
CA ASP A 185 14.19 -5.43 -9.77
C ASP A 185 14.63 -4.50 -10.93
N GLY A 186 15.91 -4.56 -11.32
CA GLY A 186 16.50 -3.79 -12.42
C GLY A 186 16.58 -2.29 -12.18
N ARG A 187 16.31 -1.81 -10.95
CA ARG A 187 16.22 -0.37 -10.63
C ARG A 187 17.56 0.28 -10.32
N TYR A 188 18.55 -0.49 -9.89
CA TYR A 188 19.85 -0.01 -9.48
C TYR A 188 20.94 -0.83 -10.16
N SER A 189 22.10 -0.23 -10.40
CA SER A 189 23.25 -0.93 -10.95
C SER A 189 24.55 -0.39 -10.38
N ALA A 190 25.56 -1.23 -10.26
CA ALA A 190 26.92 -0.83 -9.90
C ALA A 190 27.84 -1.24 -11.05
N ILE A 191 28.48 -0.26 -11.70
CA ILE A 191 29.17 -0.44 -12.98
C ILE A 191 30.61 0.05 -12.87
N MET A 192 31.55 -0.76 -13.32
CA MET A 192 32.93 -0.36 -13.59
C MET A 192 32.95 0.35 -14.94
N GLN A 193 32.97 1.68 -14.94
CA GLN A 193 32.83 2.49 -16.15
C GLN A 193 34.10 2.43 -17.04
N PRO A 194 33.97 2.73 -18.36
CA PRO A 194 35.13 2.77 -19.27
C PRO A 194 36.19 3.81 -18.93
N ASP A 195 35.84 4.88 -18.22
CA ASP A 195 36.77 5.90 -17.75
C ASP A 195 37.57 5.46 -16.50
N GLY A 196 37.30 4.26 -15.98
CA GLY A 196 37.96 3.71 -14.81
C GLY A 196 37.36 4.11 -13.47
N ASN A 197 36.11 4.59 -13.43
CA ASN A 197 35.39 4.87 -12.18
C ASN A 197 34.41 3.73 -11.84
N PHE A 198 34.32 3.30 -10.58
CA PHE A 198 33.27 2.38 -10.14
C PHE A 198 32.09 3.16 -9.58
N VAL A 199 30.92 3.03 -10.22
CA VAL A 199 29.77 3.92 -9.99
C VAL A 199 28.51 3.12 -9.68
N VAL A 200 27.84 3.49 -8.59
CA VAL A 200 26.50 3.00 -8.25
C VAL A 200 25.46 3.97 -8.78
N TYR A 201 24.56 3.43 -9.59
CA TYR A 201 23.42 4.11 -10.19
C TYR A 201 22.12 3.69 -9.55
N GLY A 202 21.23 4.66 -9.40
CA GLY A 202 19.83 4.42 -9.09
C GLY A 202 18.93 4.46 -10.32
N PRO A 203 17.61 4.50 -10.10
CA PRO A 203 16.62 4.62 -11.15
C PRO A 203 16.91 5.84 -12.03
N PHE A 204 16.71 5.73 -13.35
CA PHE A 204 17.01 6.80 -14.33
C PHE A 204 18.51 7.11 -14.52
N SER A 205 19.42 6.20 -14.15
CA SER A 205 20.87 6.39 -14.28
C SER A 205 21.43 7.56 -13.46
N ASN A 206 20.75 7.92 -12.36
CA ASN A 206 21.29 8.92 -11.43
C ASN A 206 22.47 8.30 -10.66
N VAL A 207 23.58 9.03 -10.56
CA VAL A 207 24.72 8.59 -9.76
C VAL A 207 24.36 8.69 -8.28
N MET A 208 24.39 7.56 -7.57
CA MET A 208 24.15 7.47 -6.12
C MET A 208 25.45 7.47 -5.32
N TRP A 209 26.51 6.89 -5.87
CA TRP A 209 27.84 6.87 -5.27
C TRP A 209 28.88 6.59 -6.36
N MET A 210 30.11 7.06 -6.18
CA MET A 210 31.25 6.71 -7.04
C MET A 210 32.54 6.59 -6.23
N SER A 211 33.48 5.78 -6.71
CA SER A 211 34.78 5.58 -6.04
C SER A 211 35.74 6.78 -6.17
N ASN A 212 35.44 7.73 -7.07
CA ASN A 212 36.30 8.86 -7.44
C ASN A 212 37.67 8.43 -8.02
N ALA A 213 37.73 7.23 -8.59
CA ALA A 213 38.95 6.66 -9.18
C ALA A 213 39.09 6.91 -10.70
N GLY A 214 38.18 7.70 -11.29
CA GLY A 214 38.09 7.95 -12.73
C GLY A 214 39.33 8.58 -13.38
N GLY A 215 39.35 8.57 -14.72
CA GLY A 215 40.49 9.00 -15.54
C GLY A 215 41.54 7.91 -15.73
N ARG A 216 41.20 6.64 -15.48
CA ARG A 216 42.09 5.48 -15.52
C ARG A 216 41.49 4.35 -16.37
N PRO A 217 41.34 4.53 -17.70
CA PRO A 217 40.78 3.50 -18.57
C PRO A 217 41.49 2.16 -18.40
N GLY A 218 40.71 1.08 -18.27
CA GLY A 218 41.23 -0.27 -17.99
C GLY A 218 41.37 -0.61 -16.51
N ALA A 219 40.94 0.26 -15.59
CA ALA A 219 40.78 -0.10 -14.19
C ALA A 219 39.72 -1.23 -14.02
N ARG A 220 39.84 -1.98 -12.92
CA ARG A 220 38.99 -3.13 -12.61
C ARG A 220 38.67 -3.22 -11.13
N LEU A 221 37.49 -3.73 -10.79
CA LEU A 221 37.09 -4.02 -9.42
C LEU A 221 37.21 -5.53 -9.14
N VAL A 222 37.82 -5.91 -8.03
CA VAL A 222 38.05 -7.32 -7.66
C VAL A 222 37.55 -7.55 -6.24
N LEU A 223 36.70 -8.56 -6.02
CA LEU A 223 36.46 -9.09 -4.67
C LEU A 223 37.44 -10.21 -4.41
N GLN A 224 38.41 -9.95 -3.54
CA GLN A 224 39.60 -10.77 -3.37
C GLN A 224 39.35 -11.97 -2.45
N GLY A 225 40.24 -12.97 -2.52
CA GLY A 225 40.20 -14.19 -1.70
C GLY A 225 40.28 -13.95 -0.19
N ASP A 226 40.83 -12.81 0.22
CA ASP A 226 40.91 -12.36 1.61
C ASP A 226 39.66 -11.59 2.07
N GLY A 227 38.66 -11.42 1.19
CA GLY A 227 37.41 -10.75 1.49
C GLY A 227 37.47 -9.22 1.46
N ASN A 228 38.50 -8.64 0.85
CA ASN A 228 38.57 -7.22 0.53
C ASN A 228 38.01 -6.94 -0.87
N LEU A 229 37.22 -5.89 -1.05
CA LEU A 229 36.80 -5.41 -2.37
C LEU A 229 37.73 -4.27 -2.78
N VAL A 230 38.48 -4.45 -3.86
CA VAL A 230 39.55 -3.53 -4.27
C VAL A 230 39.41 -3.14 -5.74
N GLU A 231 39.44 -1.84 -6.00
CA GLU A 231 39.57 -1.28 -7.35
C GLU A 231 41.04 -1.07 -7.67
N TYR A 232 41.51 -1.61 -8.80
CA TYR A 232 42.89 -1.51 -9.25
C TYR A 232 43.01 -0.72 -10.55
N SER A 233 44.09 0.06 -10.67
CA SER A 233 44.52 0.62 -11.94
C SER A 233 45.02 -0.48 -12.90
N PRO A 234 45.18 -0.17 -14.21
CA PRO A 234 45.84 -1.08 -15.15
C PRO A 234 47.24 -1.52 -14.70
N ALA A 235 47.94 -0.68 -13.92
CA ALA A 235 49.28 -0.96 -13.38
C ALA A 235 49.25 -1.73 -12.04
N ASN A 236 48.10 -2.29 -11.63
CA ASN A 236 47.89 -2.99 -10.37
C ASN A 236 48.12 -2.15 -9.10
N ILE A 237 47.90 -0.84 -9.20
CA ILE A 237 47.91 0.05 -8.03
C ILE A 237 46.49 0.10 -7.46
N PRO A 238 46.28 -0.18 -6.15
CA PRO A 238 44.95 -0.06 -5.53
C PRO A 238 44.50 1.41 -5.50
N LEU A 239 43.27 1.65 -5.92
CA LEU A 239 42.65 2.97 -6.10
C LEU A 239 41.59 3.27 -5.04
N PHE A 240 40.79 2.25 -4.74
CA PHE A 240 39.77 2.23 -3.71
C PHE A 240 39.75 0.83 -3.10
N PHE A 241 39.46 0.72 -1.81
CA PHE A 241 39.24 -0.57 -1.15
C PHE A 241 38.31 -0.44 0.06
N THR A 242 37.61 -1.52 0.40
CA THR A 242 36.64 -1.55 1.53
C THR A 242 37.29 -1.79 2.90
N ALA A 243 38.56 -2.23 2.92
CA ALA A 243 39.32 -2.56 4.12
C ALA A 243 38.66 -3.69 4.95
N THR A 244 38.03 -4.64 4.27
CA THR A 244 37.36 -5.80 4.89
C THR A 244 38.23 -7.06 4.75
N SER A 245 38.13 -7.98 5.71
CA SER A 245 38.90 -9.25 5.73
C SER A 245 38.03 -10.52 5.78
N ALA A 246 36.72 -10.37 5.57
CA ALA A 246 35.75 -11.46 5.62
C ALA A 246 34.63 -11.33 4.57
N GLY A 247 34.79 -10.44 3.59
CA GLY A 247 33.84 -10.28 2.49
C GLY A 247 33.73 -11.56 1.66
N ALA A 248 32.50 -11.96 1.37
CA ALA A 248 32.20 -13.16 0.59
C ALA A 248 31.37 -12.83 -0.67
N VAL A 249 30.47 -11.85 -0.56
CA VAL A 249 29.58 -11.49 -1.67
C VAL A 249 29.21 -10.01 -1.63
N LEU A 250 29.31 -9.35 -2.77
CA LEU A 250 28.84 -7.99 -3.01
C LEU A 250 27.49 -8.04 -3.74
N VAL A 251 26.47 -7.38 -3.21
CA VAL A 251 25.08 -7.46 -3.69
C VAL A 251 24.56 -6.05 -3.97
N MET A 252 24.08 -5.81 -5.18
CA MET A 252 23.26 -4.63 -5.48
C MET A 252 21.82 -4.94 -5.08
N GLN A 253 21.31 -4.27 -4.06
CA GLN A 253 19.99 -4.54 -3.49
C GLN A 253 18.92 -3.63 -4.09
N SER A 254 17.68 -4.11 -4.06
CA SER A 254 16.50 -3.37 -4.55
C SER A 254 16.12 -2.17 -3.68
N ASP A 255 16.73 -1.99 -2.51
CA ASP A 255 16.59 -0.79 -1.67
C ASP A 255 17.63 0.31 -2.02
N GLY A 256 18.52 0.03 -2.98
CA GLY A 256 19.54 0.97 -3.43
C GLY A 256 20.84 0.92 -2.63
N HIS A 257 21.00 -0.04 -1.73
CA HIS A 257 22.28 -0.35 -1.10
C HIS A 257 23.08 -1.36 -1.92
N LEU A 258 24.34 -1.05 -2.18
CA LEU A 258 25.37 -1.98 -2.60
C LEU A 258 26.10 -2.45 -1.34
N VAL A 259 25.92 -3.72 -0.96
CA VAL A 259 26.40 -4.25 0.33
C VAL A 259 27.38 -5.39 0.11
N LEU A 260 28.54 -5.30 0.75
CA LEU A 260 29.49 -6.39 0.91
C LEU A 260 29.17 -7.16 2.20
N TYR A 261 28.82 -8.42 2.05
CA TYR A 261 28.46 -9.32 3.14
C TYR A 261 29.57 -10.32 3.44
N SER A 262 29.62 -10.79 4.69
CA SER A 262 30.36 -12.00 5.05
C SER A 262 29.71 -13.27 4.48
N SER A 263 30.37 -14.42 4.59
CA SER A 263 29.80 -15.74 4.24
C SER A 263 28.57 -16.11 5.08
N THR A 264 28.38 -15.46 6.23
CA THR A 264 27.21 -15.58 7.11
C THR A 264 26.20 -14.45 6.94
N TYR A 265 26.33 -13.63 5.89
CA TYR A 265 25.43 -12.51 5.57
C TYR A 265 25.37 -11.40 6.62
N VAL A 266 26.47 -11.19 7.36
CA VAL A 266 26.68 -9.98 8.15
C VAL A 266 27.18 -8.87 7.22
N PRO A 267 26.56 -7.68 7.20
CA PRO A 267 27.04 -6.58 6.37
C PRO A 267 28.39 -6.08 6.91
N LEU A 268 29.43 -6.12 6.08
CA LEU A 268 30.79 -5.70 6.45
C LEU A 268 31.11 -4.30 5.92
N TRP A 269 30.54 -3.95 4.77
CA TRP A 269 30.67 -2.65 4.14
C TRP A 269 29.47 -2.40 3.24
N TYR A 270 29.04 -1.14 3.09
CA TYR A 270 27.95 -0.81 2.18
C TYR A 270 28.05 0.65 1.70
N VAL A 271 27.49 0.89 0.51
CA VAL A 271 27.20 2.24 -0.04
C VAL A 271 25.78 2.26 -0.57
N GLY A 272 25.12 3.41 -0.58
CA GLY A 272 23.70 3.56 -0.96
C GLY A 272 22.83 4.15 0.15
N ALA A 273 21.64 4.63 -0.23
CA ALA A 273 20.69 5.46 0.55
C ALA A 273 21.28 6.13 1.82
N GLY A 274 22.27 7.01 1.62
CA GLY A 274 22.99 7.64 2.73
C GLY A 274 24.01 8.74 2.42
N SER A 275 24.31 9.08 1.15
CA SER A 275 25.07 10.28 0.73
C SER A 275 25.06 10.43 -0.81
N PRO A 276 25.08 11.63 -1.40
CA PRO A 276 24.01 12.61 -1.54
C PRO A 276 23.39 12.61 -2.96
N SER A 277 22.19 12.06 -3.09
CA SER A 277 21.05 12.78 -3.66
C SER A 277 20.06 12.88 -2.51
N PRO A 278 19.33 13.99 -2.29
CA PRO A 278 18.51 14.16 -1.09
C PRO A 278 17.59 12.95 -0.97
N ALA A 279 17.22 12.63 0.27
CA ALA A 279 16.23 11.63 0.64
C ALA A 279 15.05 11.60 -0.35
N PRO A 280 14.10 10.63 -0.27
CA PRO A 280 12.81 10.81 -0.92
C PRO A 280 12.09 12.12 -0.49
N LYS A 281 12.72 12.97 0.34
CA LYS A 281 12.20 14.16 0.97
C LYS A 281 13.17 15.36 0.85
N LEU A 282 12.61 16.56 0.70
CA LEU A 282 13.26 17.86 0.93
C LEU A 282 12.80 18.34 2.31
N ASN A 283 13.71 18.47 3.28
CA ASN A 283 13.36 18.90 4.63
C ASN A 283 13.17 20.42 4.71
N ARG A 284 12.52 20.87 5.78
CA ARG A 284 12.35 22.30 6.06
C ARG A 284 13.71 23.00 6.10
N GLY A 285 13.81 24.10 5.38
CA GLY A 285 15.03 24.88 5.16
C GLY A 285 15.88 24.42 3.98
N GLU A 286 15.57 23.28 3.36
CA GLU A 286 16.34 22.76 2.22
C GLU A 286 15.82 23.31 0.88
N THR A 287 16.75 23.42 -0.06
CA THR A 287 16.49 23.90 -1.42
C THR A 287 16.92 22.85 -2.43
N LEU A 288 16.03 22.53 -3.37
CA LEU A 288 16.33 21.81 -4.59
C LEU A 288 16.89 22.80 -5.62
N ALA A 289 18.20 22.72 -5.86
CA ALA A 289 18.88 23.61 -6.79
C ALA A 289 18.60 23.25 -8.25
N VAL A 290 19.00 24.14 -9.16
CA VAL A 290 18.86 23.93 -10.60
C VAL A 290 19.52 22.61 -11.02
N ASN A 291 18.80 21.85 -11.84
CA ASN A 291 19.08 20.50 -12.33
C ASN A 291 19.21 19.41 -11.26
N GLN A 292 18.98 19.73 -9.98
CA GLN A 292 18.84 18.70 -8.96
C GLN A 292 17.49 18.00 -9.07
N THR A 293 17.50 16.73 -8.68
CA THR A 293 16.33 15.87 -8.77
C THR A 293 15.95 15.28 -7.41
N LEU A 294 14.65 15.18 -7.16
CA LEU A 294 14.10 14.40 -6.06
C LEU A 294 13.33 13.21 -6.65
N SER A 295 13.67 11.98 -6.26
CA SER A 295 13.07 10.77 -6.82
C SER A 295 12.02 10.16 -5.90
N SER A 296 11.02 9.51 -6.49
CA SER A 296 10.04 8.73 -5.72
C SER A 296 10.68 7.46 -5.14
N PRO A 297 10.18 6.88 -4.03
CA PRO A 297 10.77 5.68 -3.41
C PRO A 297 10.96 4.48 -4.35
N SER A 298 10.01 4.25 -5.26
CA SER A 298 10.09 3.23 -6.32
C SER A 298 10.98 3.64 -7.50
N GLY A 299 11.37 4.91 -7.61
CA GLY A 299 12.00 5.47 -8.80
C GLY A 299 11.10 5.45 -10.03
N ALA A 300 9.78 5.44 -9.85
CA ALA A 300 8.83 5.55 -10.97
C ALA A 300 8.71 7.00 -11.47
N TYR A 301 9.01 7.97 -10.60
CA TYR A 301 8.92 9.39 -10.89
C TYR A 301 10.13 10.14 -10.37
N ARG A 302 10.44 11.26 -11.01
CA ARG A 302 11.43 12.24 -10.52
C ARG A 302 10.90 13.66 -10.67
N LEU A 303 11.16 14.49 -9.68
CA LEU A 303 10.96 15.93 -9.68
C LEU A 303 12.28 16.59 -10.05
N VAL A 304 12.28 17.59 -10.93
CA VAL A 304 13.47 18.30 -11.38
C VAL A 304 13.21 19.80 -11.36
N GLN A 305 14.07 20.57 -10.71
CA GLN A 305 14.11 22.02 -10.89
C GLN A 305 14.93 22.33 -12.14
N GLN A 306 14.31 22.75 -13.23
CA GLN A 306 14.95 22.89 -14.54
C GLN A 306 15.70 24.22 -14.68
N SER A 307 16.64 24.27 -15.63
CA SER A 307 17.44 25.47 -15.93
C SER A 307 16.63 26.66 -16.46
N ASP A 308 15.45 26.41 -17.02
CA ASP A 308 14.52 27.45 -17.48
C ASP A 308 13.67 28.05 -16.35
N GLY A 309 13.84 27.57 -15.12
CA GLY A 309 13.11 28.00 -13.93
C GLY A 309 11.89 27.15 -13.58
N ASN A 310 11.53 26.16 -14.40
CA ASN A 310 10.35 25.33 -14.19
C ASN A 310 10.63 24.15 -13.25
N LEU A 311 9.73 23.87 -12.31
CA LEU A 311 9.79 22.68 -11.46
C LEU A 311 8.86 21.61 -12.05
N VAL A 312 9.40 20.47 -12.46
CA VAL A 312 8.64 19.48 -13.25
C VAL A 312 8.81 18.07 -12.70
N THR A 313 7.69 17.34 -12.56
CA THR A 313 7.70 15.90 -12.29
C THR A 313 7.63 15.13 -13.60
N TYR A 314 8.49 14.13 -13.77
CA TYR A 314 8.55 13.22 -14.91
C TYR A 314 8.30 11.78 -14.48
N ASN A 315 7.70 10.97 -15.36
CA ASN A 315 7.66 9.52 -15.22
C ASN A 315 8.89 8.84 -15.87
N ARG A 316 8.95 7.49 -15.80
CA ARG A 316 10.00 6.65 -16.44
C ARG A 316 10.20 6.85 -17.94
N SER A 317 9.14 7.17 -18.66
CA SER A 317 9.18 7.43 -20.10
C SER A 317 9.56 8.88 -20.43
N ASN A 318 10.03 9.64 -19.44
CA ASN A 318 10.41 11.04 -19.59
C ASN A 318 9.24 11.96 -19.99
N VAL A 319 8.01 11.56 -19.71
CA VAL A 319 6.81 12.37 -19.93
C VAL A 319 6.56 13.22 -18.68
N ALA A 320 6.35 14.52 -18.87
CA ALA A 320 6.02 15.43 -17.78
C ALA A 320 4.60 15.10 -17.26
N VAL A 321 4.48 14.90 -15.94
CA VAL A 321 3.23 14.53 -15.26
C VAL A 321 2.69 15.62 -14.35
N TRP A 322 3.55 16.58 -13.98
CA TRP A 322 3.20 17.81 -13.27
C TRP A 322 4.25 18.90 -13.53
N SER A 323 3.87 20.17 -13.42
CA SER A 323 4.75 21.32 -13.57
C SER A 323 4.28 22.50 -12.71
N SER A 324 5.20 23.25 -12.09
CA SER A 324 4.90 24.52 -11.39
C SER A 324 4.49 25.64 -12.34
N ARG A 325 4.85 25.53 -13.63
CA ARG A 325 4.59 26.53 -14.69
C ARG A 325 5.37 27.82 -14.45
N THR A 326 6.58 27.69 -13.92
CA THR A 326 7.49 28.81 -13.63
C THR A 326 8.62 28.93 -14.67
N SER A 327 8.41 28.38 -15.87
CA SER A 327 9.33 28.50 -17.00
C SER A 327 9.48 29.96 -17.44
N GLY A 328 10.69 30.36 -17.86
CA GLY A 328 11.01 31.74 -18.23
C GLY A 328 11.71 32.53 -17.12
N SER A 329 12.06 31.86 -16.01
CA SER A 329 12.80 32.43 -14.88
C SER A 329 14.10 31.65 -14.61
N PRO A 330 15.12 31.73 -15.50
CA PRO A 330 16.35 30.98 -15.35
C PRO A 330 17.04 31.23 -14.01
N GLY A 331 17.52 30.16 -13.37
CA GLY A 331 18.14 30.25 -12.06
C GLY A 331 17.16 30.20 -10.87
N ALA A 332 15.85 30.10 -11.12
CA ALA A 332 14.89 29.88 -10.03
C ALA A 332 15.18 28.59 -9.25
N THR A 333 14.90 28.59 -7.96
CA THR A 333 15.11 27.46 -7.05
C THR A 333 13.83 27.07 -6.33
N ALA A 334 13.71 25.80 -5.95
CA ALA A 334 12.55 25.29 -5.22
C ALA A 334 12.94 24.97 -3.77
N THR A 335 12.30 25.62 -2.80
CA THR A 335 12.68 25.57 -1.38
C THR A 335 11.48 25.20 -0.53
N LEU A 336 11.64 24.27 0.41
CA LEU A 336 10.71 24.18 1.54
C LEU A 336 11.24 25.12 2.63
N ASP A 337 10.66 26.30 2.76
CA ASP A 337 11.24 27.36 3.57
C ASP A 337 11.07 27.13 5.09
N SER A 338 11.66 28.02 5.90
CA SER A 338 11.64 27.91 7.36
C SER A 338 10.25 28.08 7.98
N SER A 339 9.29 28.67 7.27
CA SER A 339 7.89 28.76 7.72
C SER A 339 7.15 27.44 7.50
N GLY A 340 7.72 26.55 6.67
CA GLY A 340 7.09 25.32 6.24
C GLY A 340 6.18 25.54 5.03
N ASP A 341 6.43 26.56 4.20
CA ASP A 341 5.84 26.70 2.87
C ASP A 341 6.80 26.19 1.79
N PHE A 342 6.30 25.42 0.84
CA PHE A 342 7.07 25.06 -0.35
C PHE A 342 6.90 26.11 -1.45
N VAL A 343 8.02 26.72 -1.86
CA VAL A 343 8.04 27.86 -2.76
C VAL A 343 9.02 27.63 -3.91
N VAL A 344 8.70 28.17 -5.10
CA VAL A 344 9.69 28.38 -6.16
C VAL A 344 9.98 29.87 -6.21
N LYS A 345 11.25 30.27 -6.10
CA LYS A 345 11.68 31.67 -6.08
C LYS A 345 12.58 31.99 -7.26
N ASP A 346 12.44 33.19 -7.81
CA ASP A 346 13.39 33.72 -8.79
C ASP A 346 14.69 34.20 -8.13
N THR A 347 15.64 34.67 -8.94
CA THR A 347 16.96 35.14 -8.49
C THR A 347 16.91 36.43 -7.67
N THR A 348 15.78 37.16 -7.69
CA THR A 348 15.56 38.36 -6.87
C THR A 348 14.96 38.02 -5.50
N GLY A 349 14.51 36.77 -5.32
CA GLY A 349 13.84 36.29 -4.12
C GLY A 349 12.31 36.39 -4.18
N ALA A 350 11.73 36.78 -5.31
CA ALA A 350 10.28 36.83 -5.48
C ALA A 350 9.69 35.43 -5.66
N ASN A 351 8.53 35.17 -5.04
CA ASN A 351 7.85 33.89 -5.15
C ASN A 351 7.15 33.77 -6.51
N LEU A 352 7.51 32.75 -7.29
CA LEU A 352 6.87 32.36 -8.55
C LEU A 352 5.79 31.29 -8.36
N PHE A 353 5.94 30.46 -7.33
CA PHE A 353 4.99 29.42 -6.94
C PHE A 353 5.03 29.25 -5.41
N MET A 354 3.89 28.92 -4.80
CA MET A 354 3.77 28.65 -3.36
C MET A 354 2.76 27.51 -3.13
N SER A 355 3.04 26.66 -2.15
CA SER A 355 2.10 25.64 -1.68
C SER A 355 1.10 26.16 -0.65
N TYR A 356 1.33 27.36 -0.13
CA TYR A 356 0.56 28.02 0.94
C TYR A 356 0.44 27.15 2.21
N THR A 357 1.50 26.39 2.51
CA THR A 357 1.55 25.57 3.72
C THR A 357 2.27 26.28 4.84
N SER A 358 2.04 25.85 6.07
CA SER A 358 2.80 26.29 7.23
C SER A 358 3.12 25.10 8.11
N SER A 359 4.22 25.20 8.87
CA SER A 359 4.68 24.13 9.78
C SER A 359 4.97 22.79 9.12
N ALA A 360 5.08 22.70 7.78
CA ALA A 360 5.51 21.49 7.10
C ALA A 360 6.96 21.16 7.47
N ALA A 361 7.25 19.91 7.77
CA ALA A 361 8.59 19.45 8.12
C ALA A 361 9.37 18.97 6.89
N TYR A 362 8.67 18.44 5.88
CA TYR A 362 9.30 17.94 4.66
C TYR A 362 8.35 17.96 3.47
N LEU A 363 8.91 17.93 2.28
CA LEU A 363 8.25 17.65 1.00
C LEU A 363 8.77 16.33 0.45
N THR A 364 7.99 15.53 -0.27
CA THR A 364 8.39 14.23 -0.80
C THR A 364 7.68 13.92 -2.12
N LEU A 365 8.33 13.20 -3.04
CA LEU A 365 7.67 12.69 -4.25
C LEU A 365 7.19 11.26 -4.00
N LEU A 366 5.89 11.04 -4.15
CA LEU A 366 5.27 9.72 -3.97
C LEU A 366 5.40 8.87 -5.24
N ASP A 367 5.28 7.55 -5.08
CA ASP A 367 5.24 6.58 -6.18
C ASP A 367 3.99 6.66 -7.05
N THR A 368 3.09 7.58 -6.71
CA THR A 368 1.94 7.96 -7.52
C THR A 368 2.26 9.07 -8.51
N GLY A 369 3.43 9.70 -8.44
CA GLY A 369 3.79 10.90 -9.21
C GLY A 369 3.42 12.21 -8.52
N ASN A 370 2.78 12.15 -7.35
CA ASN A 370 2.43 13.32 -6.55
C ASN A 370 3.62 13.81 -5.73
N LEU A 371 4.00 15.07 -5.93
CA LEU A 371 4.84 15.80 -5.00
C LEU A 371 3.97 16.27 -3.84
N VAL A 372 4.31 15.96 -2.59
CA VAL A 372 3.49 16.28 -1.42
C VAL A 372 4.31 16.98 -0.36
N VAL A 373 3.70 17.91 0.36
CA VAL A 373 4.28 18.62 1.51
C VAL A 373 3.60 18.09 2.77
N ALA A 374 4.37 17.83 3.83
CA ALA A 374 3.92 17.12 5.01
C ALA A 374 4.49 17.69 6.32
N LEU A 375 3.73 17.56 7.40
CA LEU A 375 4.16 17.84 8.78
C LEU A 375 5.15 16.76 9.28
N GLY A 376 5.82 17.01 10.41
CA GLY A 376 6.72 16.04 11.04
C GLY A 376 6.05 14.73 11.47
N SER A 377 4.73 14.78 11.69
CA SER A 377 3.87 13.61 11.92
C SER A 377 3.60 12.76 10.69
N GLY A 378 3.98 13.24 9.49
CA GLY A 378 3.68 12.62 8.20
C GLY A 378 2.31 12.96 7.61
N ALA A 379 1.53 13.85 8.26
CA ALA A 379 0.29 14.37 7.70
C ALA A 379 0.57 15.27 6.49
N LEU A 380 -0.04 14.98 5.34
CA LEU A 380 0.11 15.81 4.15
C LEU A 380 -0.72 17.10 4.30
N VAL A 381 -0.11 18.22 3.97
CA VAL A 381 -0.73 19.56 4.01
C VAL A 381 -0.90 20.16 2.61
N TRP A 382 -0.18 19.62 1.61
CA TRP A 382 -0.33 19.97 0.20
C TRP A 382 0.12 18.83 -0.73
N ALA A 383 -0.39 18.79 -1.96
CA ALA A 383 0.01 17.83 -3.01
C ALA A 383 -0.08 18.46 -4.41
N SER A 384 0.84 18.09 -5.31
CA SER A 384 0.98 18.64 -6.65
C SER A 384 0.04 18.04 -7.68
N GLN A 385 -0.60 16.91 -7.39
CA GLN A 385 -1.56 16.25 -8.29
C GLN A 385 -0.91 15.78 -9.61
N GLY A 386 0.30 15.23 -9.54
CA GLY A 386 1.06 14.66 -10.66
C GLY A 386 0.57 13.31 -11.16
N GLN A 387 -0.60 13.35 -11.78
CA GLN A 387 -1.08 12.68 -12.97
C GLN A 387 -2.50 13.22 -13.06
N VAL A 388 -2.81 13.95 -14.12
CA VAL A 388 -4.20 14.02 -14.59
C VAL A 388 -4.56 12.58 -14.94
N ARG A 389 -5.00 11.81 -13.94
CA ARG A 389 -5.99 10.80 -14.25
C ARG A 389 -7.13 11.62 -14.88
N PRO A 390 -7.60 11.28 -16.10
CA PRO A 390 -8.97 11.63 -16.44
C PRO A 390 -9.80 11.32 -15.19
N MET A 391 -10.80 12.16 -14.85
CA MET A 391 -11.72 11.84 -13.76
C MET A 391 -11.93 10.33 -13.75
N PRO A 392 -11.79 9.63 -12.61
CA PRO A 392 -12.01 8.19 -12.60
C PRO A 392 -13.31 7.95 -13.33
N ALA A 393 -13.41 6.84 -14.04
CA ALA A 393 -14.58 6.47 -14.83
C ALA A 393 -15.91 6.41 -14.03
N PHE A 394 -15.99 6.98 -12.83
CA PHE A 394 -17.20 7.46 -12.17
C PHE A 394 -18.24 8.01 -13.14
N LEU A 395 -17.85 8.69 -14.22
CA LEU A 395 -18.79 9.38 -15.11
C LEU A 395 -18.60 9.05 -16.60
N SER A 396 -17.69 8.13 -16.96
CA SER A 396 -17.21 8.04 -18.35
C SER A 396 -18.24 7.54 -19.36
N ASN A 397 -19.48 7.27 -18.94
CA ASN A 397 -20.63 6.95 -19.81
C ASN A 397 -21.98 7.43 -19.23
N ALA A 398 -21.98 8.29 -18.21
CA ALA A 398 -23.24 8.73 -17.59
C ALA A 398 -23.86 9.85 -18.44
N ALA A 399 -25.17 9.78 -18.68
CA ALA A 399 -25.90 10.88 -19.29
C ALA A 399 -25.72 12.15 -18.42
N VAL A 400 -25.65 13.31 -19.07
CA VAL A 400 -25.59 14.59 -18.37
C VAL A 400 -26.90 14.77 -17.58
N GLN A 401 -26.77 14.83 -16.25
CA GLN A 401 -27.91 14.95 -15.33
C GLN A 401 -28.00 16.38 -14.80
N THR A 402 -28.99 17.11 -15.30
CA THR A 402 -29.28 18.51 -14.92
C THR A 402 -30.66 18.68 -14.28
N THR A 403 -31.39 17.58 -14.11
CA THR A 403 -32.68 17.48 -13.41
C THR A 403 -32.56 16.48 -12.26
N VAL A 404 -33.54 16.45 -11.36
CA VAL A 404 -33.52 15.54 -10.20
C VAL A 404 -33.45 14.07 -10.67
N PRO A 405 -32.40 13.30 -10.31
CA PRO A 405 -32.31 11.89 -10.65
C PRO A 405 -33.14 11.02 -9.70
N PRO A 406 -33.41 9.75 -10.07
CA PRO A 406 -33.99 8.78 -9.14
C PRO A 406 -33.10 8.57 -7.91
N THR A 407 -33.71 8.47 -6.72
CA THR A 407 -33.01 8.27 -5.46
C THR A 407 -32.54 6.82 -5.30
N SER A 408 -31.24 6.60 -5.04
CA SER A 408 -30.73 5.31 -4.57
C SER A 408 -30.72 5.20 -3.04
N VAL A 409 -30.72 3.97 -2.55
CA VAL A 409 -30.59 3.66 -1.13
C VAL A 409 -29.12 3.57 -0.71
N SER A 410 -28.78 4.33 0.34
CA SER A 410 -27.54 4.24 1.10
C SER A 410 -27.86 3.84 2.54
N ARG A 411 -26.88 3.34 3.29
CA ARG A 411 -27.14 2.64 4.57
C ARG A 411 -26.17 3.01 5.67
N TYR A 412 -26.69 3.21 6.86
CA TYR A 412 -25.92 3.02 8.09
C TYR A 412 -25.83 1.51 8.39
N VAL A 413 -24.62 0.97 8.35
CA VAL A 413 -24.33 -0.44 8.63
C VAL A 413 -24.19 -0.60 10.15
N ARG A 414 -25.23 -1.12 10.80
CA ARG A 414 -25.30 -1.26 12.27
C ARG A 414 -25.43 -2.69 12.77
N ASN A 415 -25.45 -3.70 11.90
CA ASN A 415 -25.84 -5.06 12.28
C ASN A 415 -24.94 -6.16 11.70
N VAL A 416 -23.70 -5.83 11.36
CA VAL A 416 -22.70 -6.86 11.04
C VAL A 416 -22.22 -7.49 12.36
N THR A 417 -22.31 -8.80 12.47
CA THR A 417 -21.94 -9.56 13.67
C THR A 417 -20.69 -10.42 13.47
N GLY A 418 -20.33 -10.67 12.20
CA GLY A 418 -19.32 -11.62 11.78
C GLY A 418 -19.77 -13.08 11.82
N ALA A 419 -21.06 -13.34 11.93
CA ALA A 419 -21.65 -14.67 11.82
C ALA A 419 -21.91 -15.04 10.34
N SER A 420 -22.06 -16.33 10.05
CA SER A 420 -22.40 -16.81 8.70
C SER A 420 -23.75 -16.26 8.21
N SER A 421 -24.68 -15.93 9.12
CA SER A 421 -25.96 -15.30 8.80
C SER A 421 -25.82 -13.93 8.14
N ASP A 422 -24.72 -13.22 8.38
CA ASP A 422 -24.46 -11.91 7.76
C ASP A 422 -24.36 -12.04 6.24
N VAL A 423 -23.83 -13.15 5.71
CA VAL A 423 -23.71 -13.38 4.27
C VAL A 423 -25.10 -13.37 3.63
N THR A 424 -26.02 -14.17 4.15
CA THR A 424 -27.39 -14.24 3.63
C THR A 424 -28.12 -12.90 3.77
N TYR A 425 -27.97 -12.24 4.92
CA TYR A 425 -28.61 -10.95 5.17
C TYR A 425 -28.12 -9.87 4.21
N TRP A 426 -26.80 -9.70 4.06
CA TRP A 426 -26.21 -8.66 3.23
C TRP A 426 -26.39 -8.92 1.74
N TYR A 427 -26.39 -10.19 1.33
CA TYR A 427 -26.81 -10.58 -0.02
C TYR A 427 -28.25 -10.14 -0.32
N ALA A 428 -29.20 -10.45 0.57
CA ALA A 428 -30.59 -10.03 0.39
C ALA A 428 -30.73 -8.50 0.34
N ARG A 429 -29.92 -7.78 1.13
CA ARG A 429 -29.93 -6.31 1.15
C ARG A 429 -29.42 -5.70 -0.15
N GLY A 430 -28.30 -6.19 -0.67
CA GLY A 430 -27.77 -5.78 -1.97
C GLY A 430 -28.77 -6.02 -3.10
N ALA A 431 -29.40 -7.21 -3.10
CA ALA A 431 -30.43 -7.56 -4.09
C ALA A 431 -31.65 -6.63 -4.04
N THR A 432 -32.07 -6.25 -2.84
CA THR A 432 -33.18 -5.31 -2.63
C THR A 432 -32.86 -3.92 -3.17
N ASP A 433 -31.66 -3.40 -2.87
CA ASP A 433 -31.24 -2.07 -3.29
C ASP A 433 -31.08 -1.98 -4.82
N ALA A 434 -30.51 -3.01 -5.43
CA ALA A 434 -30.39 -3.11 -6.88
C ALA A 434 -31.76 -3.20 -7.58
N ALA A 435 -32.72 -3.92 -7.00
CA ALA A 435 -34.06 -4.05 -7.56
C ALA A 435 -34.86 -2.75 -7.52
N ALA A 436 -34.63 -1.90 -6.50
CA ALA A 436 -35.27 -0.59 -6.37
C ALA A 436 -34.79 0.41 -7.44
N ASN A 437 -33.53 0.31 -7.86
CA ASN A 437 -32.95 1.19 -8.88
C ASN A 437 -33.53 0.91 -10.26
N ALA A 438 -33.89 1.96 -11.01
CA ALA A 438 -34.40 1.86 -12.37
C ALA A 438 -33.27 1.61 -13.40
N SER A 439 -33.60 1.13 -14.59
CA SER A 439 -32.63 1.02 -15.69
C SER A 439 -32.28 2.40 -16.26
N GLY A 440 -31.10 2.52 -16.87
CA GLY A 440 -30.72 3.71 -17.66
C GLY A 440 -30.16 4.87 -16.83
N HIS A 441 -29.91 4.67 -15.54
CA HIS A 441 -29.34 5.68 -14.66
C HIS A 441 -28.16 5.12 -13.86
N GLN A 442 -27.18 5.96 -13.56
CA GLN A 442 -26.06 5.56 -12.71
C GLN A 442 -26.36 5.87 -11.24
N TYR A 443 -26.06 4.93 -10.37
CA TYR A 443 -26.33 5.03 -8.95
C TYR A 443 -25.07 5.06 -8.10
N VAL A 444 -25.24 5.55 -6.88
CA VAL A 444 -24.30 5.35 -5.78
C VAL A 444 -25.03 4.62 -4.65
N SER A 445 -24.37 3.66 -4.04
CA SER A 445 -24.80 3.09 -2.76
C SER A 445 -23.67 3.25 -1.77
N LEU A 446 -23.86 4.15 -0.82
CA LEU A 446 -22.94 4.38 0.28
C LEU A 446 -23.30 3.44 1.43
N LEU A 447 -22.33 2.66 1.89
CA LEU A 447 -22.42 1.83 3.08
C LEU A 447 -21.58 2.50 4.17
N ASP A 448 -22.22 3.25 5.06
CA ASP A 448 -21.55 3.92 6.17
C ASP A 448 -21.41 2.98 7.36
N ILE A 449 -20.17 2.56 7.62
CA ILE A 449 -19.88 1.43 8.50
C ILE A 449 -19.59 1.86 9.94
N GLY A 450 -18.94 3.01 10.14
CA GLY A 450 -18.55 3.49 11.46
C GLY A 450 -17.05 3.74 11.62
N ALA A 451 -16.60 3.81 12.87
CA ALA A 451 -15.28 4.34 13.25
C ALA A 451 -14.18 3.27 13.20
N GLN A 452 -13.06 3.60 12.56
CA GLN A 452 -11.97 2.64 12.32
C GLN A 452 -11.03 2.48 13.50
N THR A 453 -10.46 1.29 13.62
CA THR A 453 -9.41 0.92 14.58
C THR A 453 -8.24 0.22 13.86
N THR A 454 -7.24 -0.26 14.58
CA THR A 454 -6.10 -0.99 13.98
C THR A 454 -6.47 -2.38 13.45
N THR A 455 -7.53 -3.00 13.96
CA THR A 455 -7.87 -4.41 13.67
C THR A 455 -9.28 -4.60 13.10
N GLY A 456 -10.09 -3.55 13.10
CA GLY A 456 -11.48 -3.62 12.69
C GLY A 456 -12.19 -2.27 12.74
N VAL A 457 -13.51 -2.30 12.86
CA VAL A 457 -14.38 -1.14 12.89
C VAL A 457 -15.34 -1.24 14.09
N LEU A 458 -15.64 -0.11 14.69
CA LEU A 458 -16.75 0.07 15.61
C LEU A 458 -17.95 0.54 14.81
N LEU A 459 -19.01 -0.26 14.76
CA LEU A 459 -20.18 0.03 13.97
C LEU A 459 -20.89 1.30 14.46
N SER A 460 -21.41 2.06 13.49
CA SER A 460 -22.08 3.35 13.73
C SER A 460 -23.20 3.23 14.76
N ALA A 461 -23.26 4.20 15.69
CA ALA A 461 -24.25 4.38 16.76
C ALA A 461 -24.38 3.26 17.83
N ILE A 462 -23.93 2.04 17.58
CA ILE A 462 -24.06 0.93 18.55
C ILE A 462 -22.74 0.46 19.17
N ALA A 463 -21.60 0.98 18.68
CA ALA A 463 -20.26 0.66 19.15
C ALA A 463 -19.90 -0.85 19.17
N ALA A 464 -20.61 -1.67 18.39
CA ALA A 464 -20.28 -3.08 18.22
C ALA A 464 -19.01 -3.23 17.37
N TYR A 465 -18.08 -4.05 17.82
CA TYR A 465 -16.81 -4.26 17.13
C TYR A 465 -16.91 -5.38 16.09
N VAL A 466 -16.39 -5.12 14.88
CA VAL A 466 -16.26 -6.11 13.81
C VAL A 466 -14.84 -6.05 13.23
N SER A 467 -14.16 -7.19 13.18
CA SER A 467 -12.84 -7.30 12.53
C SER A 467 -12.93 -7.09 11.02
N TYR A 468 -11.89 -6.56 10.37
CA TYR A 468 -11.91 -6.34 8.92
C TYR A 468 -12.25 -7.57 8.07
N PRO A 469 -11.72 -8.79 8.32
CA PRO A 469 -12.09 -9.96 7.50
C PRO A 469 -13.59 -10.28 7.54
N LYS A 470 -14.20 -10.16 8.71
CA LYS A 470 -15.65 -10.36 8.91
C LYS A 470 -16.48 -9.30 8.18
N LEU A 471 -16.03 -8.05 8.22
CA LEU A 471 -16.65 -6.96 7.48
C LEU A 471 -16.57 -7.19 5.96
N VAL A 472 -15.40 -7.57 5.44
CA VAL A 472 -15.20 -7.86 4.01
C VAL A 472 -16.13 -8.98 3.55
N LEU A 473 -16.32 -10.02 4.35
CA LEU A 473 -17.26 -11.10 4.03
C LEU A 473 -18.69 -10.57 3.82
N ALA A 474 -19.18 -9.71 4.72
CA ALA A 474 -20.49 -9.09 4.59
C ALA A 474 -20.59 -8.14 3.37
N MET A 475 -19.54 -7.35 3.11
CA MET A 475 -19.52 -6.42 1.97
C MET A 475 -19.47 -7.16 0.63
N ASN A 476 -18.71 -8.26 0.52
CA ASN A 476 -18.71 -9.12 -0.66
C ASN A 476 -20.11 -9.70 -0.91
N ALA A 477 -20.79 -10.16 0.15
CA ALA A 477 -22.16 -10.65 0.03
C ALA A 477 -23.13 -9.57 -0.46
N TYR A 478 -23.00 -8.33 0.04
CA TYR A 478 -23.78 -7.20 -0.48
C TYR A 478 -23.52 -6.95 -1.97
N VAL A 479 -22.25 -6.97 -2.41
CA VAL A 479 -21.87 -6.81 -3.82
C VAL A 479 -22.49 -7.91 -4.68
N ASP A 480 -22.43 -9.18 -4.26
CA ASP A 480 -23.00 -10.31 -4.98
C ASP A 480 -24.53 -10.20 -5.08
N GLY A 481 -25.17 -9.83 -3.97
CA GLY A 481 -26.59 -9.55 -3.91
C GLY A 481 -26.99 -8.47 -4.89
N TYR A 482 -26.27 -7.35 -4.88
CA TYR A 482 -26.50 -6.23 -5.78
C TYR A 482 -26.37 -6.65 -7.24
N ALA A 483 -25.29 -7.36 -7.58
CA ALA A 483 -25.05 -7.88 -8.92
C ALA A 483 -26.20 -8.77 -9.41
N SER A 484 -26.78 -9.60 -8.53
CA SER A 484 -27.85 -10.55 -8.87
C SER A 484 -29.16 -9.92 -9.34
N LYS A 485 -29.42 -8.65 -8.96
CA LYS A 485 -30.66 -7.92 -9.29
C LYS A 485 -30.42 -6.60 -10.02
N ARG A 486 -29.17 -6.30 -10.39
CA ARG A 486 -28.82 -5.08 -11.12
C ARG A 486 -29.53 -5.05 -12.48
N LYS A 487 -30.25 -3.97 -12.77
CA LYS A 487 -30.92 -3.78 -14.05
C LYS A 487 -29.93 -3.39 -15.16
N ALA A 488 -30.30 -3.66 -16.40
CA ALA A 488 -29.52 -3.26 -17.57
C ALA A 488 -29.29 -1.73 -17.58
N ASN A 489 -28.09 -1.31 -18.00
CA ASN A 489 -27.70 0.12 -18.04
C ASN A 489 -27.89 0.88 -16.71
N ALA A 490 -27.85 0.17 -15.57
CA ALA A 490 -27.85 0.77 -14.24
C ALA A 490 -26.53 0.45 -13.51
N PRO A 491 -25.41 1.10 -13.88
CA PRO A 491 -24.16 0.92 -13.16
C PRO A 491 -24.23 1.53 -11.75
N VAL A 492 -23.48 0.96 -10.81
CA VAL A 492 -23.42 1.46 -9.43
C VAL A 492 -21.99 1.68 -8.97
N VAL A 493 -21.79 2.76 -8.21
CA VAL A 493 -20.63 2.93 -7.33
C VAL A 493 -21.03 2.47 -5.93
N ILE A 494 -20.45 1.37 -5.44
CA ILE A 494 -20.63 0.93 -4.06
C ILE A 494 -19.48 1.52 -3.25
N ALA A 495 -19.81 2.49 -2.40
CA ALA A 495 -18.86 3.28 -1.65
C ALA A 495 -18.80 2.77 -0.19
N LEU A 496 -17.65 2.22 0.20
CA LEU A 496 -17.42 1.64 1.52
C LEU A 496 -16.96 2.73 2.49
N GLY A 497 -17.93 3.25 3.23
CA GLY A 497 -17.85 4.39 4.12
C GLY A 497 -17.40 4.07 5.53
N THR A 498 -16.77 5.06 6.13
CA THR A 498 -16.37 5.13 7.54
C THR A 498 -16.61 6.56 8.01
N ASN A 499 -16.10 6.97 9.18
CA ASN A 499 -16.22 8.35 9.64
C ASN A 499 -14.94 8.86 10.30
N ASN A 500 -14.87 10.20 10.47
CA ASN A 500 -13.82 10.85 11.25
C ASN A 500 -14.16 10.96 12.75
N ASP A 501 -15.18 10.25 13.25
CA ASP A 501 -15.49 10.19 14.68
C ASP A 501 -14.61 9.17 15.42
N SER A 502 -13.29 9.39 15.37
CA SER A 502 -12.31 8.53 16.02
C SER A 502 -11.10 9.32 16.52
N THR A 503 -10.59 8.93 17.69
CA THR A 503 -9.33 9.45 18.23
C THR A 503 -8.10 8.77 17.63
N SER A 504 -8.29 7.69 16.86
CA SER A 504 -7.19 6.89 16.28
C SER A 504 -6.81 7.29 14.86
N LEU A 505 -7.41 8.36 14.31
CA LEU A 505 -7.18 8.79 12.94
C LEU A 505 -5.70 9.09 12.66
N SER A 506 -5.16 8.40 11.65
CA SER A 506 -3.80 8.57 11.18
C SER A 506 -3.65 8.05 9.76
N ALA A 507 -2.54 8.39 9.09
CA ALA A 507 -2.21 7.82 7.79
C ALA A 507 -2.10 6.30 7.82
N THR A 508 -1.69 5.70 8.95
CA THR A 508 -1.65 4.25 9.09
C THR A 508 -3.06 3.65 9.08
N ILE A 509 -4.01 4.25 9.80
CA ILE A 509 -5.40 3.77 9.81
C ILE A 509 -6.04 3.92 8.42
N GLY A 510 -5.80 5.04 7.71
CA GLY A 510 -6.27 5.19 6.33
C GLY A 510 -5.71 4.15 5.35
N ARG A 511 -4.43 3.78 5.50
CA ARG A 511 -3.82 2.66 4.76
C ARG A 511 -4.43 1.31 5.09
N LEU A 512 -4.81 1.10 6.35
CA LEU A 512 -5.45 -0.15 6.77
C LEU A 512 -6.84 -0.26 6.15
N TRP A 513 -7.64 0.80 6.15
CA TRP A 513 -8.96 0.78 5.50
C TRP A 513 -8.90 0.38 4.03
N SER A 514 -7.99 1.00 3.27
CA SER A 514 -7.85 0.68 1.85
C SER A 514 -7.38 -0.77 1.66
N ARG A 515 -6.36 -1.23 2.40
CA ARG A 515 -5.76 -2.56 2.20
C ARG A 515 -6.60 -3.71 2.75
N GLN A 516 -7.32 -3.48 3.84
CA GLN A 516 -8.05 -4.53 4.57
C GLN A 516 -9.54 -4.57 4.22
N VAL A 517 -10.10 -3.50 3.66
CA VAL A 517 -11.53 -3.42 3.34
C VAL A 517 -11.76 -3.08 1.87
N VAL A 518 -11.32 -1.91 1.41
CA VAL A 518 -11.69 -1.43 0.06
C VAL A 518 -11.06 -2.27 -1.05
N ASN A 519 -9.75 -2.55 -0.98
CA ASN A 519 -9.05 -3.30 -2.02
C ASN A 519 -9.53 -4.76 -2.10
N PRO A 520 -9.71 -5.50 -0.98
CA PRO A 520 -10.27 -6.86 -1.05
C PRO A 520 -11.66 -6.91 -1.69
N VAL A 521 -12.57 -5.99 -1.34
CA VAL A 521 -13.91 -5.94 -1.94
C VAL A 521 -13.83 -5.53 -3.41
N ALA A 522 -12.92 -4.62 -3.77
CA ALA A 522 -12.69 -4.25 -5.16
C ALA A 522 -12.13 -5.41 -6.00
N VAL A 523 -11.23 -6.24 -5.44
CA VAL A 523 -10.75 -7.46 -6.08
C VAL A 523 -11.89 -8.45 -6.30
N HIS A 524 -12.75 -8.63 -5.30
CA HIS A 524 -13.96 -9.46 -5.43
C HIS A 524 -14.88 -8.97 -6.56
N ALA A 525 -15.07 -7.66 -6.66
CA ALA A 525 -15.93 -7.04 -7.68
C ALA A 525 -15.30 -6.94 -9.08
N ALA A 526 -14.00 -7.20 -9.25
CA ALA A 526 -13.26 -6.87 -10.49
C ALA A 526 -13.80 -7.57 -11.75
N GLY A 527 -14.50 -8.70 -11.60
CA GLY A 527 -15.15 -9.43 -12.70
C GLY A 527 -16.63 -9.07 -12.93
N ILE A 528 -17.21 -8.19 -12.12
CA ILE A 528 -18.65 -7.90 -12.14
C ILE A 528 -18.92 -6.63 -12.94
N SER A 529 -19.42 -6.80 -14.17
CA SER A 529 -19.73 -5.68 -15.05
C SER A 529 -20.75 -4.72 -14.42
N GLY A 530 -20.45 -3.43 -14.47
CA GLY A 530 -21.32 -2.35 -13.99
C GLY A 530 -21.28 -2.09 -12.49
N ILE A 531 -20.35 -2.69 -11.75
CA ILE A 531 -20.10 -2.36 -10.33
C ILE A 531 -18.69 -1.78 -10.19
N THR A 532 -18.61 -0.62 -9.55
CA THR A 532 -17.34 0.02 -9.15
C THR A 532 -17.29 0.11 -7.63
N ILE A 533 -16.18 -0.34 -7.03
CA ILE A 533 -15.95 -0.19 -5.60
C ILE A 533 -15.16 1.10 -5.34
N ALA A 534 -15.59 1.87 -4.35
CA ALA A 534 -14.92 3.07 -3.88
C ALA A 534 -14.75 3.01 -2.36
N GLY A 535 -13.73 3.70 -1.82
CA GLY A 535 -13.72 4.04 -0.40
C GLY A 535 -14.55 5.29 -0.16
N ALA A 536 -15.02 5.48 1.07
CA ALA A 536 -15.72 6.69 1.46
C ALA A 536 -15.44 7.06 2.91
N ASN A 537 -15.69 8.32 3.27
CA ASN A 537 -15.59 8.79 4.63
C ASN A 537 -16.60 9.92 4.89
N ASP A 538 -17.43 9.69 5.91
CA ASP A 538 -18.32 10.62 6.55
C ASP A 538 -17.49 11.58 7.43
N ILE A 539 -17.03 12.64 6.79
CA ILE A 539 -16.16 13.64 7.40
C ILE A 539 -17.00 14.82 7.86
N GLU A 540 -17.18 14.93 9.17
CA GLU A 540 -17.94 16.01 9.78
C GLU A 540 -17.02 16.85 10.70
N PRO A 541 -17.05 18.19 10.60
CA PRO A 541 -16.41 19.06 11.59
C PRO A 541 -16.90 18.81 13.02
N GLY A 542 -18.14 18.31 13.18
CA GLY A 542 -18.75 17.99 14.46
C GLY A 542 -18.13 16.80 15.20
N PHE A 543 -17.40 15.93 14.50
CA PHE A 543 -16.85 14.69 15.05
C PHE A 543 -15.50 14.89 15.76
N ARG A 544 -15.05 13.84 16.48
CA ARG A 544 -13.82 13.88 17.31
C ARG A 544 -12.53 14.13 16.53
N GLY A 545 -12.51 13.85 15.22
CA GLY A 545 -11.34 14.06 14.37
C GLY A 545 -11.00 15.53 14.19
N SER A 546 -9.71 15.88 14.22
CA SER A 546 -9.25 17.23 13.86
C SER A 546 -9.05 17.33 12.34
N PRO A 547 -8.92 18.55 11.78
CA PRO A 547 -8.57 18.72 10.37
C PRO A 547 -7.28 17.98 10.02
N SER A 548 -6.27 18.07 10.89
CA SER A 548 -4.95 17.47 10.64
C SER A 548 -4.97 15.94 10.70
N SER A 549 -5.67 15.34 11.68
CA SER A 549 -5.75 13.88 11.77
C SER A 549 -6.62 13.28 10.66
N THR A 550 -7.70 13.98 10.26
CA THR A 550 -8.56 13.58 9.15
C THR A 550 -7.83 13.64 7.81
N LYS A 551 -7.08 14.73 7.54
CA LYS A 551 -6.21 14.82 6.35
C LYS A 551 -5.12 13.76 6.35
N ALA A 552 -4.54 13.46 7.51
CA ALA A 552 -3.56 12.38 7.63
C ALA A 552 -4.18 11.02 7.26
N TRP A 553 -5.38 10.73 7.77
CA TRP A 553 -6.13 9.52 7.40
C TRP A 553 -6.38 9.43 5.89
N LEU A 554 -6.93 10.50 5.29
CA LEU A 554 -7.23 10.51 3.86
C LEU A 554 -5.95 10.38 3.02
N SER A 555 -4.86 11.03 3.44
CA SER A 555 -3.55 10.88 2.80
C SER A 555 -3.07 9.43 2.80
N GLY A 556 -3.23 8.74 3.94
CA GLY A 556 -2.90 7.33 4.05
C GLY A 556 -3.72 6.46 3.10
N TYR A 557 -5.02 6.72 3.01
CA TYR A 557 -5.91 6.05 2.07
C TYR A 557 -5.45 6.26 0.62
N LEU A 558 -5.34 7.51 0.17
CA LEU A 558 -5.00 7.86 -1.21
C LEU A 558 -3.61 7.34 -1.63
N ALA A 559 -2.64 7.30 -0.72
CA ALA A 559 -1.29 6.80 -1.00
C ALA A 559 -1.22 5.26 -1.14
N SER A 560 -2.26 4.52 -0.73
CA SER A 560 -2.23 3.06 -0.67
C SER A 560 -3.21 2.37 -1.61
N THR A 561 -4.01 3.13 -2.35
CA THR A 561 -4.91 2.59 -3.35
C THR A 561 -5.15 3.55 -4.50
N GLY A 562 -5.35 2.98 -5.69
CA GLY A 562 -5.87 3.68 -6.85
C GLY A 562 -7.40 3.67 -6.93
N GLN A 563 -8.09 3.06 -5.95
CA GLN A 563 -9.56 3.01 -5.93
C GLN A 563 -10.14 4.42 -5.75
N PRO A 564 -11.28 4.73 -6.36
CA PRO A 564 -11.90 6.03 -6.21
C PRO A 564 -12.34 6.29 -4.76
N PHE A 565 -12.47 7.57 -4.40
CA PHE A 565 -12.87 7.98 -3.07
C PHE A 565 -14.10 8.90 -3.11
N VAL A 566 -15.09 8.61 -2.26
CA VAL A 566 -16.29 9.43 -2.09
C VAL A 566 -16.22 10.14 -0.74
N PHE A 567 -16.11 11.46 -0.77
CA PHE A 567 -16.38 12.26 0.42
C PHE A 567 -17.90 12.26 0.64
N ASN A 568 -18.36 11.91 1.85
CA ASN A 568 -19.80 11.84 2.15
C ASN A 568 -20.20 12.54 3.45
N GLY A 569 -19.44 13.58 3.84
CA GLY A 569 -19.62 14.29 5.10
C GLY A 569 -20.41 15.59 5.01
N SER A 570 -20.56 16.24 6.17
CA SER A 570 -21.31 17.47 6.40
C SER A 570 -20.47 18.75 6.22
N ALA A 571 -21.15 19.89 6.13
CA ALA A 571 -20.52 21.23 6.12
C ALA A 571 -20.75 21.98 7.44
N ASP A 572 -20.71 21.26 8.57
CA ASP A 572 -21.13 21.80 9.87
C ASP A 572 -20.43 23.10 10.26
N GLY A 573 -21.25 24.12 10.53
CA GLY A 573 -20.79 25.46 10.91
C GLY A 573 -19.97 26.19 9.86
N CYS A 574 -19.83 25.66 8.64
CA CYS A 574 -19.05 26.31 7.62
C CYS A 574 -19.68 27.63 7.18
N SER A 575 -18.87 28.67 6.98
CA SER A 575 -19.32 29.93 6.41
C SER A 575 -19.85 29.73 4.98
N TRP A 576 -20.91 30.45 4.64
CA TRP A 576 -21.45 30.57 3.29
C TRP A 576 -21.20 31.97 2.71
N THR A 577 -20.07 32.58 3.08
CA THR A 577 -19.59 33.85 2.53
C THR A 577 -18.08 33.76 2.30
N VAL A 578 -17.55 34.52 1.34
CA VAL A 578 -16.10 34.58 1.09
C VAL A 578 -15.32 35.39 2.14
N ALA A 579 -16.02 36.15 3.00
CA ALA A 579 -15.38 37.02 3.99
C ALA A 579 -14.90 36.27 5.25
N VAL A 580 -15.42 35.06 5.49
CA VAL A 580 -15.09 34.27 6.67
C VAL A 580 -14.89 32.82 6.24
N SER A 581 -13.80 32.20 6.67
CA SER A 581 -13.40 30.84 6.27
C SER A 581 -13.46 29.85 7.43
N HIS A 582 -14.42 29.99 8.35
CA HIS A 582 -14.58 29.09 9.49
C HIS A 582 -15.59 27.98 9.22
N CYS A 583 -15.43 26.87 9.94
CA CYS A 583 -16.37 25.79 10.16
C CYS A 583 -16.40 25.47 11.68
N ASN A 584 -17.24 24.53 12.11
CA ASN A 584 -17.29 24.14 13.53
C ASN A 584 -15.94 23.60 14.04
N ASN A 585 -15.72 23.68 15.35
CA ASN A 585 -14.60 23.03 16.04
C ASN A 585 -13.19 23.39 15.52
N GLY A 586 -13.01 24.63 15.05
CA GLY A 586 -11.72 25.13 14.56
C GLY A 586 -11.35 24.65 13.15
N TRP A 587 -12.28 23.99 12.46
CA TRP A 587 -12.13 23.67 11.04
C TRP A 587 -12.32 24.92 10.17
N THR A 588 -11.80 24.87 8.95
CA THR A 588 -11.96 25.92 7.95
C THR A 588 -12.64 25.41 6.68
N SER A 589 -13.19 26.33 5.88
CA SER A 589 -13.73 25.99 4.56
C SER A 589 -12.65 25.40 3.64
N MET A 590 -11.38 25.78 3.83
CA MET A 590 -10.25 25.23 3.07
C MET A 590 -9.92 23.79 3.51
N ASP A 591 -10.08 23.45 4.78
CA ASP A 591 -9.94 22.06 5.25
C ASP A 591 -10.96 21.15 4.59
N LEU A 592 -12.23 21.59 4.55
CA LEU A 592 -13.31 20.85 3.89
C LEU A 592 -13.12 20.78 2.38
N TYR A 593 -12.64 21.86 1.75
CA TYR A 593 -12.28 21.84 0.34
C TYR A 593 -11.22 20.76 0.04
N GLN A 594 -10.14 20.73 0.82
CA GLN A 594 -9.07 19.75 0.65
C GLN A 594 -9.60 18.32 0.82
N LEU A 595 -10.41 18.07 1.85
CA LEU A 595 -10.93 16.74 2.18
C LEU A 595 -12.06 16.27 1.25
N SER A 596 -12.78 17.17 0.60
CA SER A 596 -13.87 16.82 -0.34
C SER A 596 -13.41 16.69 -1.79
N THR A 597 -12.29 17.30 -2.16
CA THR A 597 -11.74 17.21 -3.53
C THR A 597 -10.25 17.56 -3.57
N GLY A 598 -9.81 18.62 -2.89
CA GLY A 598 -8.52 19.27 -3.16
C GLY A 598 -7.28 18.40 -2.96
N MET A 599 -7.35 17.35 -2.13
CA MET A 599 -6.22 16.44 -1.92
C MET A 599 -5.96 15.49 -3.11
N ALA A 600 -7.00 15.11 -3.86
CA ALA A 600 -6.87 14.31 -5.07
C ALA A 600 -8.08 14.48 -6.01
N PRO A 601 -8.23 15.63 -6.71
CA PRO A 601 -9.39 15.90 -7.55
C PRO A 601 -9.62 14.85 -8.64
N GLY A 602 -8.55 14.24 -9.16
CA GLY A 602 -8.61 13.14 -10.13
C GLY A 602 -8.95 11.76 -9.55
N GLN A 603 -9.27 11.65 -8.25
CA GLN A 603 -9.64 10.40 -7.58
C GLN A 603 -10.86 10.56 -6.67
N MET A 604 -11.22 11.80 -6.33
CA MET A 604 -12.22 12.12 -5.34
C MET A 604 -13.49 12.70 -5.97
N LEU A 605 -14.62 12.29 -5.43
CA LEU A 605 -15.93 12.84 -5.74
C LEU A 605 -16.64 13.20 -4.43
N SER A 606 -17.28 14.35 -4.41
CA SER A 606 -18.01 14.86 -3.27
C SER A 606 -19.49 14.52 -3.40
N LEU A 607 -19.98 13.73 -2.45
CA LEU A 607 -21.38 13.41 -2.24
C LEU A 607 -21.82 14.07 -0.92
N PRO A 608 -21.92 15.41 -0.88
CA PRO A 608 -22.16 16.16 0.34
C PRO A 608 -23.48 15.78 1.02
N GLN A 609 -23.45 15.73 2.35
CA GLN A 609 -24.66 15.68 3.15
C GLN A 609 -25.39 17.03 3.11
N ILE A 610 -26.71 16.97 2.92
CA ILE A 610 -27.60 18.12 2.84
C ILE A 610 -28.74 17.93 3.84
N TYR A 611 -28.47 18.22 5.10
CA TYR A 611 -29.43 18.01 6.20
C TYR A 611 -30.28 19.24 6.54
N ASN A 612 -29.97 20.39 5.95
CA ASN A 612 -30.76 21.61 6.10
C ASN A 612 -30.62 22.52 4.87
N SER A 613 -31.37 23.63 4.86
CA SER A 613 -31.42 24.60 3.76
C SER A 613 -30.15 25.46 3.62
N THR A 614 -29.26 25.46 4.60
CA THR A 614 -28.02 26.24 4.61
C THR A 614 -26.87 25.50 3.93
N MET A 615 -26.77 24.17 4.10
CA MET A 615 -25.69 23.35 3.56
C MET A 615 -25.43 23.48 2.05
N PRO A 616 -26.46 23.59 1.17
CA PRO A 616 -26.23 23.87 -0.25
C PRO A 616 -25.40 25.12 -0.51
N LYS A 617 -25.61 26.19 0.29
CA LYS A 617 -24.83 27.42 0.20
C LYS A 617 -23.41 27.20 0.71
N GLN A 618 -23.24 26.53 1.84
CA GLN A 618 -21.92 26.24 2.40
C GLN A 618 -21.05 25.48 1.38
N TRP A 619 -21.60 24.48 0.71
CA TRP A 619 -20.88 23.71 -0.32
C TRP A 619 -20.46 24.54 -1.54
N LYS A 620 -21.32 25.46 -2.00
CA LYS A 620 -20.92 26.46 -3.02
C LYS A 620 -19.69 27.25 -2.56
N TYR A 621 -19.70 27.77 -1.33
CA TYR A 621 -18.61 28.61 -0.82
C TYR A 621 -17.35 27.83 -0.45
N ILE A 622 -17.46 26.56 -0.05
CA ILE A 622 -16.31 25.65 0.07
C ILE A 622 -15.64 25.49 -1.30
N SER A 623 -16.41 25.29 -2.37
CA SER A 623 -15.85 25.23 -3.73
C SER A 623 -15.23 26.57 -4.17
N LEU A 624 -15.88 27.70 -3.88
CA LEU A 624 -15.33 29.02 -4.18
C LEU A 624 -14.06 29.32 -3.39
N THR A 625 -13.94 28.80 -2.17
CA THR A 625 -12.73 28.89 -1.36
C THR A 625 -11.58 28.25 -2.11
N GLY A 626 -11.69 26.99 -2.53
CA GLY A 626 -10.64 26.36 -3.35
C GLY A 626 -10.26 27.17 -4.60
N ILE A 627 -11.26 27.65 -5.34
CA ILE A 627 -11.05 28.47 -6.55
C ILE A 627 -10.30 29.77 -6.24
N ALA A 628 -10.61 30.44 -5.13
CA ALA A 628 -9.91 31.66 -4.71
C ALA A 628 -8.42 31.43 -4.44
N TYR A 629 -8.02 30.20 -4.09
CA TYR A 629 -6.64 29.77 -3.91
C TYR A 629 -6.06 29.08 -5.16
N GLY A 630 -6.64 29.33 -6.34
CA GLY A 630 -6.16 28.80 -7.62
C GLY A 630 -6.39 27.30 -7.83
N GLN A 631 -7.23 26.67 -7.01
CA GLN A 631 -7.52 25.23 -7.10
C GLN A 631 -8.77 24.95 -7.97
N PRO A 632 -8.94 23.72 -8.47
CA PRO A 632 -10.16 23.33 -9.18
C PRO A 632 -11.43 23.46 -8.32
N LYS A 633 -12.58 23.62 -8.96
CA LYS A 633 -13.88 23.50 -8.25
C LYS A 633 -14.04 22.11 -7.63
N VAL A 634 -14.90 21.99 -6.61
CA VAL A 634 -15.25 20.68 -6.02
C VAL A 634 -15.95 19.81 -7.07
N ASN A 635 -15.58 18.53 -7.10
CA ASN A 635 -16.16 17.53 -7.98
C ASN A 635 -17.44 16.95 -7.35
N PHE A 636 -18.55 17.67 -7.43
CA PHE A 636 -19.84 17.21 -6.92
C PHE A 636 -20.41 16.06 -7.76
N GLY A 637 -20.75 14.94 -7.12
CA GLY A 637 -21.45 13.84 -7.77
C GLY A 637 -22.92 13.70 -7.38
N GLY A 638 -23.37 14.35 -6.31
CA GLY A 638 -24.78 14.29 -5.93
C GLY A 638 -25.12 15.01 -4.64
N ALA A 639 -26.31 14.70 -4.12
CA ALA A 639 -26.72 15.07 -2.77
C ALA A 639 -27.02 13.81 -1.95
N LEU A 640 -26.60 13.82 -0.69
CA LEU A 640 -26.87 12.79 0.31
C LEU A 640 -27.81 13.35 1.39
N THR A 641 -28.87 12.62 1.70
CA THR A 641 -29.79 12.92 2.80
C THR A 641 -29.86 11.76 3.79
N GLU A 642 -30.51 11.98 4.93
CA GLU A 642 -30.76 10.95 5.95
C GLU A 642 -32.25 10.84 6.30
N ARG A 643 -33.12 11.22 5.35
CA ARG A 643 -34.56 11.34 5.59
C ARG A 643 -35.16 10.02 6.08
N SER A 644 -34.86 8.92 5.39
CA SER A 644 -35.31 7.59 5.78
C SER A 644 -34.76 7.13 7.13
N ALA A 645 -33.51 7.50 7.45
CA ALA A 645 -32.94 7.21 8.77
C ALA A 645 -33.68 7.96 9.88
N CYS A 646 -34.07 9.22 9.64
CA CYS A 646 -34.83 10.01 10.61
C CYS A 646 -36.26 9.51 10.78
N ASP A 647 -36.91 9.04 9.71
CA ASP A 647 -38.23 8.41 9.83
C ASP A 647 -38.19 7.14 10.72
N ILE A 648 -37.02 6.48 10.86
CA ILE A 648 -36.81 5.31 11.72
C ILE A 648 -36.35 5.70 13.15
N ALA A 649 -35.34 6.56 13.27
CA ALA A 649 -34.67 6.86 14.54
C ALA A 649 -35.32 7.99 15.35
N GLY A 650 -36.11 8.84 14.69
CA GLY A 650 -36.71 10.03 15.30
C GLY A 650 -36.51 11.29 14.47
N PRO A 651 -37.33 12.33 14.72
CA PRO A 651 -37.37 13.51 13.86
C PRO A 651 -36.03 14.22 13.78
N CYS A 652 -35.57 14.48 12.55
CA CYS A 652 -34.42 15.33 12.25
C CYS A 652 -34.78 16.35 11.16
N ALA A 653 -33.89 17.31 10.89
CA ALA A 653 -34.13 18.38 9.92
C ALA A 653 -33.95 17.95 8.44
N SER A 654 -33.52 16.71 8.17
CA SER A 654 -33.16 16.28 6.81
C SER A 654 -34.33 16.42 5.82
N PRO A 655 -34.14 17.17 4.73
CA PRO A 655 -35.15 17.34 3.69
C PRO A 655 -35.32 16.08 2.85
N ALA A 656 -36.35 16.05 2.01
CA ALA A 656 -36.48 15.04 0.96
C ALA A 656 -35.31 15.14 -0.03
N THR A 657 -34.83 13.99 -0.54
CA THR A 657 -33.64 13.92 -1.40
C THR A 657 -33.77 14.76 -2.68
N ALA A 658 -34.96 14.80 -3.29
CA ALA A 658 -35.24 15.64 -4.46
C ALA A 658 -35.06 17.14 -4.16
N THR A 659 -35.48 17.58 -2.98
CA THR A 659 -35.33 18.96 -2.50
C THR A 659 -33.87 19.29 -2.21
N ALA A 660 -33.15 18.39 -1.54
CA ALA A 660 -31.71 18.53 -1.30
C ALA A 660 -30.92 18.68 -2.60
N TRP A 661 -31.16 17.79 -3.56
CA TRP A 661 -30.51 17.82 -4.87
C TRP A 661 -30.82 19.12 -5.61
N SER A 662 -32.09 19.54 -5.65
CA SER A 662 -32.52 20.76 -6.35
C SER A 662 -31.88 22.01 -5.76
N ASN A 663 -31.83 22.10 -4.43
CA ASN A 663 -31.21 23.22 -3.73
C ASN A 663 -29.69 23.26 -3.96
N LEU A 664 -29.02 22.11 -3.92
CA LEU A 664 -27.59 22.02 -4.22
C LEU A 664 -27.32 22.45 -5.67
N TRP A 665 -28.05 21.89 -6.64
CA TRP A 665 -27.93 22.26 -8.04
C TRP A 665 -28.12 23.77 -8.24
N ALA A 666 -29.20 24.35 -7.71
CA ALA A 666 -29.49 25.78 -7.80
C ALA A 666 -28.35 26.65 -7.23
N GLN A 667 -27.77 26.28 -6.09
CA GLN A 667 -26.63 26.99 -5.53
C GLN A 667 -25.39 26.87 -6.41
N LEU A 668 -25.06 25.68 -6.90
CA LEU A 668 -23.87 25.46 -7.71
C LEU A 668 -23.91 26.18 -9.07
N ILE A 669 -25.08 26.24 -9.72
CA ILE A 669 -25.22 26.93 -11.01
C ILE A 669 -25.34 28.45 -10.89
N SER A 670 -25.62 28.97 -9.69
CA SER A 670 -25.75 30.42 -9.45
C SER A 670 -24.42 31.18 -9.58
N ASP A 671 -23.28 30.47 -9.65
CA ASP A 671 -21.98 31.03 -9.96
C ASP A 671 -21.30 30.20 -11.08
N PRO A 672 -20.92 30.81 -12.21
CA PRO A 672 -20.29 30.10 -13.32
C PRO A 672 -19.03 29.32 -12.94
N ARG A 673 -18.30 29.76 -11.90
CA ARG A 673 -17.05 29.12 -11.46
C ARG A 673 -17.30 27.79 -10.75
N THR A 674 -18.46 27.62 -10.12
CA THR A 674 -18.84 26.38 -9.40
C THR A 674 -19.74 25.47 -10.21
N LYS A 675 -20.29 25.93 -11.34
CA LYS A 675 -21.25 25.19 -12.16
C LYS A 675 -20.71 23.81 -12.57
N PRO A 676 -21.30 22.69 -12.11
CA PRO A 676 -20.93 21.37 -12.59
C PRO A 676 -21.51 21.12 -13.99
N THR A 677 -20.91 20.19 -14.74
CA THR A 677 -21.45 19.73 -16.03
C THR A 677 -22.61 18.75 -15.85
N THR A 678 -22.60 17.98 -14.76
CA THR A 678 -23.60 16.97 -14.40
C THR A 678 -23.63 16.82 -12.88
N LEU A 679 -24.77 16.42 -12.31
CA LEU A 679 -24.91 16.06 -10.90
C LEU A 679 -25.74 14.75 -10.80
N PRO A 680 -25.12 13.59 -11.06
CA PRO A 680 -25.83 12.36 -11.40
C PRO A 680 -26.57 11.69 -10.25
N TRP A 681 -26.19 11.93 -8.99
CA TRP A 681 -26.68 11.12 -7.88
C TRP A 681 -27.58 11.90 -6.93
N ALA A 682 -28.62 11.22 -6.48
CA ALA A 682 -29.41 11.56 -5.31
C ALA A 682 -29.50 10.27 -4.49
N THR A 683 -29.12 10.31 -3.22
CA THR A 683 -29.19 9.12 -2.36
C THR A 683 -29.58 9.48 -0.94
N ASP A 684 -30.20 8.52 -0.25
CA ASP A 684 -30.72 8.70 1.10
C ASP A 684 -30.23 7.57 2.01
N LEU A 685 -29.75 7.95 3.20
CA LEU A 685 -29.35 7.03 4.25
C LEU A 685 -30.58 6.49 4.96
N THR A 686 -30.61 5.16 5.10
CA THR A 686 -31.56 4.45 5.94
C THR A 686 -30.82 3.60 6.98
N ILE A 687 -31.51 3.26 8.06
CA ILE A 687 -31.00 2.38 9.10
C ILE A 687 -31.46 0.94 8.79
N ASN A 688 -30.58 -0.02 9.03
CA ASN A 688 -30.90 -1.44 8.92
C ASN A 688 -31.53 -2.02 10.18
#